data_AF-A0A5N9EFD4-F1
#
_entry.id   AF-A0A5N9EFD4-F1
#
_cell.length_a   1.000
_cell.length_b   1.000
_cell.length_c   1.000
_cell.angle_alpha   90.00
_cell.angle_beta   90.00
_cell.angle_gamma   90.00
#
_symmetry.space_group_name_H-M   'P 1'
#
loop_
_entity.id
_entity.type
_entity.pdbx_description
1 polymer ?
#
loop_
_entity_poly.entity_id
_entity_poly.type
_entity_poly.pdbx_seq_one_letter_code
_entity_poly.pdbx_strand_id
1 'polypeptide(L)'
;MITCPKCQFQNKDEHHFCISCGSTIKILESASPVSREEFNTLRSHVDSLRQALISRGIKLEESRQENRPTKTSQKTPSQQATPKRINLNIEKLAGINWLAIIGSIAVVLGIGFLFKLAVDNSWINELIRVIVGILTGILLWMGGQFWRLKYPPYALALTGGGSVVLYVTFLAAFTLYGYFGIYYSSLFLLATSIVSVFFALRHDSIYLALLAVIGAFVGPFIIGPSLTLSGGPGYGNVDLYNVIFLLVYIIVVEIGVLIISGFRHWNKLNLAGVLGAFGTYVVWFLIAVDWPSGLEDVVGISITRIIAQLGLTGIFLGFLASTIVYQLVRKINIGRLDFSLVILVPNVYMILSYVNIWDEVRHLTGLFTVLLSVLYFCIGVAAFKVTGFKLREIGVPHRSLTLTLIMFGLSFMFLTVALPVQFGANYVGLAWAVECFVIMFISMHLRVKQFRYGAMFLYLISFIYIGAFRTPELIVETTRDQLDLIKSVGYIMGFASLVGTAFLYRKYSDSIGRREIFAGPVAAYLGIAMLIFLVPTQVYGAWVAFGWAFLSLLFSLVGVIRRVPYYRIAGLIILLIAGIRAITYDSYFDEQTFKIFINTRSIAFLPTIIAAGFAFLSFSLWRLHDIHVDLNRILKALSLVAANILFVWFLSAEVIGLVNSDSIFTIDDKEKWDAKSLGLTALWSTYSVVVLVVGLIAKNRTIRLVGLFVLGIPVLKLFLFDSFQLALAYRVIAFLVLGCLLLTTAYLYQRFRDLIKRAFMPSKIISNRVSYKNVKASCIALYRGDTGP
;
A
#
# COMPACT_ATOMS: atom_id res chain seq x y z
N MET A 1 15.37 -20.41 43.82
CA MET A 1 14.26 -21.07 43.08
C MET A 1 12.95 -20.39 43.47
N ILE A 2 12.19 -19.85 42.51
CA ILE A 2 10.92 -19.15 42.73
C ILE A 2 9.75 -20.06 42.37
N THR A 3 8.84 -20.26 43.30
CA THR A 3 7.62 -21.05 43.11
C THR A 3 6.55 -20.19 42.43
N CYS A 4 6.01 -20.66 41.31
CA CYS A 4 4.98 -19.91 40.59
C CYS A 4 3.67 -19.86 41.39
N PRO A 5 3.09 -18.68 41.69
CA PRO A 5 1.86 -18.58 42.48
C PRO A 5 0.64 -19.20 41.79
N LYS A 6 0.67 -19.31 40.45
CA LYS A 6 -0.45 -19.82 39.65
C LYS A 6 -0.49 -21.34 39.47
N CYS A 7 0.67 -22.02 39.51
CA CYS A 7 0.77 -23.45 39.22
C CYS A 7 1.72 -24.23 40.12
N GLN A 8 2.29 -23.56 41.14
CA GLN A 8 3.22 -24.09 42.14
C GLN A 8 4.50 -24.76 41.61
N PHE A 9 4.81 -24.60 40.32
CA PHE A 9 6.05 -25.09 39.72
C PHE A 9 7.28 -24.27 40.17
N GLN A 10 8.37 -24.94 40.55
CA GLN A 10 9.63 -24.29 40.96
C GLN A 10 10.47 -23.90 39.73
N ASN A 11 10.72 -22.59 39.56
CA ASN A 11 11.58 -22.05 38.50
C ASN A 11 12.93 -21.59 39.08
N LYS A 12 13.99 -21.60 38.26
CA LYS A 12 15.27 -20.95 38.61
C LYS A 12 15.13 -19.42 38.60
N ASP A 13 15.94 -18.74 39.41
CA ASP A 13 15.77 -17.31 39.74
C ASP A 13 16.02 -16.36 38.55
N GLU A 14 16.62 -16.86 37.46
CA GLU A 14 16.88 -16.12 36.23
C GLU A 14 15.65 -16.04 35.29
N HIS A 15 14.59 -16.82 35.53
CA HIS A 15 13.42 -16.84 34.66
C HIS A 15 12.36 -15.83 35.07
N HIS A 16 12.16 -14.80 34.23
CA HIS A 16 11.12 -13.79 34.40
C HIS A 16 9.67 -14.30 34.15
N PHE A 17 9.53 -15.55 33.68
CA PHE A 17 8.25 -16.20 33.39
C PHE A 17 8.30 -17.65 33.85
N CYS A 18 7.17 -18.17 34.31
CA CYS A 18 7.06 -19.57 34.69
C CYS A 18 7.16 -20.46 33.44
N ILE A 19 8.10 -21.41 33.43
CA ILE A 19 8.33 -22.33 32.30
C ILE A 19 7.09 -23.19 32.02
N SER A 20 6.36 -23.58 33.08
CA SER A 20 5.18 -24.44 32.94
C SER A 20 3.93 -23.72 32.39
N CYS A 21 3.55 -22.56 32.95
CA CYS A 21 2.27 -21.91 32.62
C CYS A 21 2.40 -20.54 31.91
N GLY A 22 3.62 -20.07 31.66
CA GLY A 22 3.88 -18.80 30.96
C GLY A 22 3.54 -17.53 31.73
N SER A 23 3.12 -17.62 33.00
CA SER A 23 2.80 -16.42 33.80
C SER A 23 4.07 -15.66 34.18
N THR A 24 4.04 -14.34 34.10
CA THR A 24 5.12 -13.45 34.58
C THR A 24 5.38 -13.67 36.07
N ILE A 25 6.61 -14.04 36.42
CA ILE A 25 7.10 -14.11 37.80
C ILE A 25 7.82 -12.79 38.05
N LYS A 26 7.05 -11.70 38.22
CA LYS A 26 7.63 -10.40 38.53
C LYS A 26 7.48 -10.15 40.01
N ILE A 27 8.60 -10.22 40.73
CA ILE A 27 8.78 -9.53 42.00
C ILE A 27 8.72 -8.04 41.65
N LEU A 28 7.54 -7.43 41.73
CA LEU A 28 7.48 -6.02 42.06
C LEU A 28 7.98 -5.97 43.51
N GLU A 29 9.13 -5.35 43.73
CA GLU A 29 9.51 -4.84 45.04
C GLU A 29 8.25 -4.31 45.71
N SER A 30 7.95 -4.84 46.89
CA SER A 30 6.99 -4.31 47.80
C SER A 30 7.41 -2.89 48.18
N ALA A 31 7.16 -1.92 47.30
CA ALA A 31 6.94 -0.56 47.73
C ALA A 31 5.63 -0.60 48.48
N SER A 32 5.73 -0.71 49.81
CA SER A 32 4.68 -0.19 50.67
C SER A 32 4.34 1.21 50.17
N PRO A 33 3.06 1.60 50.12
CA PRO A 33 2.73 2.99 49.86
C PRO A 33 3.25 3.77 51.07
N VAL A 34 4.45 4.35 50.96
CA VAL A 34 4.92 5.39 51.88
C VAL A 34 3.78 6.40 51.93
N SER A 35 3.19 6.58 53.11
CA SER A 35 2.04 7.46 53.25
C SER A 35 2.46 8.86 52.77
N ARG A 36 1.54 9.63 52.17
CA ARG A 36 1.85 11.01 51.77
C ARG A 36 2.38 11.84 52.95
N GLU A 37 2.03 11.47 54.17
CA GLU A 37 2.57 12.05 55.40
C GLU A 37 4.04 11.71 55.64
N GLU A 38 4.46 10.45 55.49
CA GLU A 38 5.87 10.06 55.62
C GLU A 38 6.75 10.72 54.55
N PHE A 39 6.25 10.84 53.31
CA PHE A 39 6.98 11.53 52.26
C PHE A 39 7.10 13.04 52.53
N ASN A 40 6.04 13.67 53.04
CA ASN A 40 6.04 15.09 53.37
C ASN A 40 6.89 15.40 54.61
N THR A 41 6.95 14.50 55.59
CA THR A 41 7.81 14.63 56.78
C THR A 41 9.28 14.40 56.45
N LEU A 42 9.62 13.47 55.55
CA LEU A 42 11.00 13.35 55.07
C LEU A 42 11.41 14.59 54.26
N ARG A 43 10.49 15.13 53.45
CA ARG A 43 10.75 16.34 52.67
C ARG A 43 10.97 17.57 53.57
N SER A 44 10.17 17.73 54.62
CA SER A 44 10.37 18.84 55.57
C SER A 44 11.67 18.71 56.36
N HIS A 45 12.12 17.49 56.71
CA HIS A 45 13.42 17.26 57.33
C HIS A 45 14.59 17.56 56.38
N VAL A 46 14.46 17.23 55.09
CA VAL A 46 15.48 17.54 54.09
C VAL A 46 15.55 19.05 53.84
N ASP A 47 14.41 19.73 53.80
CA ASP A 47 14.35 21.19 53.61
C ASP A 47 14.88 21.94 54.84
N SER A 48 14.66 21.46 56.07
CA SER A 48 15.23 22.06 57.28
C SER A 48 16.75 21.84 57.37
N LEU A 49 17.24 20.66 56.99
CA LEU A 49 18.69 20.40 56.83
C LEU A 49 19.31 21.29 55.75
N ARG A 50 18.61 21.52 54.64
CA ARG A 50 19.06 22.41 53.57
C ARG A 50 19.16 23.86 54.04
N GLN A 51 18.19 24.35 54.80
CA GLN A 51 18.25 25.69 55.40
C GLN A 51 19.36 25.81 56.46
N ALA A 52 19.59 24.77 57.26
CA ALA A 52 20.68 24.74 58.24
C ALA A 52 22.08 24.71 57.59
N LEU A 53 22.21 24.12 56.40
CA LEU A 53 23.46 24.13 55.63
C LEU A 53 23.71 25.49 54.96
N ILE A 54 22.65 26.15 54.48
CA ILE A 54 22.72 27.51 53.90
C ILE A 54 23.10 28.55 54.97
N SER A 55 22.56 28.44 56.19
CA SER A 55 22.89 29.35 57.30
C SER A 55 24.33 29.19 57.81
N ARG A 56 24.98 28.05 57.53
CA ARG A 56 26.41 27.80 57.79
C ARG A 56 27.34 28.21 56.65
N GLY A 57 26.82 28.91 55.63
CA GLY A 57 27.62 29.47 54.53
C GLY A 57 28.08 28.47 53.47
N ILE A 58 27.54 27.24 53.47
CA ILE A 58 27.86 26.22 52.46
C ILE A 58 26.99 26.48 51.22
N LYS A 59 27.60 26.98 50.14
CA LYS A 59 26.93 27.12 48.84
C LYS A 59 26.64 25.74 48.25
N LEU A 60 25.39 25.30 48.35
CA LEU A 60 24.88 24.19 47.54
C LEU A 60 24.67 24.73 46.12
N GLU A 61 25.64 24.50 45.24
CA GLU A 61 25.46 24.73 43.80
C GLU A 61 24.24 23.94 43.32
N GLU A 62 23.21 24.66 42.87
CA GLU A 62 22.12 24.05 42.12
C GLU A 62 22.73 23.42 40.88
N SER A 63 22.77 22.08 40.87
CA SER A 63 23.00 21.34 39.65
C SER A 63 21.92 21.75 38.65
N ARG A 64 22.30 22.66 37.77
CA ARG A 64 21.65 22.99 36.51
C ARG A 64 21.07 21.68 35.97
N GLN A 65 19.77 21.66 35.69
CA GLN A 65 19.12 20.59 34.94
C GLN A 65 19.70 20.55 33.52
N GLU A 66 20.93 20.06 33.41
CA GLU A 66 21.51 19.63 32.16
C GLU A 66 20.96 18.24 31.90
N ASN A 67 20.11 18.17 30.89
CA ASN A 67 19.75 16.97 30.15
C ASN A 67 19.61 15.71 31.00
N ARG A 68 18.36 15.45 31.43
CA ARG A 68 17.90 14.08 31.61
C ARG A 68 18.44 13.26 30.43
N PRO A 69 19.31 12.24 30.63
CA PRO A 69 19.64 11.39 29.53
C PRO A 69 18.31 10.76 29.15
N THR A 70 17.83 11.15 27.97
CA THR A 70 17.06 10.21 27.16
C THR A 70 17.87 8.91 27.24
N LYS A 71 17.24 7.75 27.39
CA LYS A 71 17.91 6.49 27.10
C LYS A 71 18.30 6.49 25.61
N THR A 72 19.26 7.31 25.25
CA THR A 72 20.22 7.03 24.20
C THR A 72 20.89 5.79 24.74
N SER A 73 20.48 4.65 24.19
CA SER A 73 21.29 3.45 24.20
C SER A 73 22.74 3.89 24.06
N GLN A 74 23.51 3.80 25.16
CA GLN A 74 24.94 3.73 25.08
C GLN A 74 25.21 2.50 24.21
N LYS A 75 25.34 2.74 22.89
CA LYS A 75 26.32 1.99 22.14
C LYS A 75 27.61 2.27 22.88
N THR A 76 28.15 1.23 23.51
CA THR A 76 29.57 1.02 23.73
C THR A 76 30.36 1.80 22.69
N PRO A 77 31.49 2.46 23.02
CA PRO A 77 32.37 2.99 21.99
C PRO A 77 32.65 1.86 21.02
N SER A 78 31.93 1.89 19.90
CA SER A 78 32.19 1.06 18.77
C SER A 78 33.59 1.51 18.45
N GLN A 79 34.56 0.63 18.68
CA GLN A 79 35.74 0.59 17.84
C GLN A 79 35.25 1.02 16.46
N GLN A 80 35.80 2.13 15.96
CA GLN A 80 35.67 2.45 14.57
C GLN A 80 36.22 1.21 13.87
N ALA A 81 35.32 0.28 13.57
CA ALA A 81 35.53 -0.71 12.57
C ALA A 81 35.69 0.17 11.35
N THR A 82 36.95 0.48 11.03
CA THR A 82 37.40 0.67 9.64
C THR A 82 36.45 -0.19 8.83
N PRO A 83 35.61 0.40 7.94
CA PRO A 83 34.53 -0.34 7.29
C PRO A 83 35.21 -1.60 6.80
N LYS A 84 34.92 -2.72 7.46
CA LYS A 84 35.60 -3.98 7.17
C LYS A 84 35.19 -4.15 5.74
N ARG A 85 36.09 -3.86 4.79
CA ARG A 85 35.76 -3.87 3.37
C ARG A 85 35.11 -5.20 3.23
N ILE A 86 33.79 -5.19 3.05
CA ILE A 86 33.10 -6.41 2.75
C ILE A 86 33.61 -6.58 1.35
N ASN A 87 34.72 -7.31 1.23
CA ASN A 87 35.07 -8.04 0.05
C ASN A 87 33.89 -9.00 -0.06
N LEU A 88 32.78 -8.46 -0.56
CA LEU A 88 31.73 -9.19 -1.20
C LEU A 88 32.50 -9.80 -2.34
N ASN A 89 33.10 -10.96 -2.07
CA ASN A 89 33.51 -11.88 -3.11
C ASN A 89 32.19 -12.19 -3.78
N ILE A 90 31.83 -11.39 -4.79
CA ILE A 90 30.69 -11.61 -5.65
C ILE A 90 30.82 -13.04 -6.20
N GLU A 91 32.04 -13.55 -6.36
CA GLU A 91 32.36 -14.98 -6.58
C GLU A 91 31.84 -15.97 -5.53
N LYS A 92 31.82 -15.63 -4.23
CA LYS A 92 31.30 -16.53 -3.17
C LYS A 92 29.78 -16.51 -3.08
N LEU A 93 29.13 -15.43 -3.52
CA LEU A 93 27.67 -15.28 -3.50
C LEU A 93 27.02 -15.69 -4.84
N ALA A 94 27.73 -15.54 -5.97
CA ALA A 94 27.21 -15.76 -7.32
C ALA A 94 27.23 -17.22 -7.78
N GLY A 95 28.00 -18.12 -7.14
CA GLY A 95 28.23 -19.46 -7.70
C GLY A 95 27.38 -20.62 -7.15
N ILE A 96 26.79 -20.51 -5.96
CA ILE A 96 26.48 -21.73 -5.17
C ILE A 96 25.02 -21.91 -4.76
N ASN A 97 24.26 -20.83 -4.49
CA ASN A 97 22.90 -20.95 -3.94
C ASN A 97 21.80 -20.73 -4.98
N TRP A 98 22.09 -20.05 -6.08
CA TRP A 98 21.06 -19.65 -7.04
C TRP A 98 20.54 -20.83 -7.85
N LEU A 99 21.40 -21.78 -8.24
CA LEU A 99 21.00 -23.00 -8.94
C LEU A 99 20.04 -23.87 -8.11
N ALA A 100 20.29 -24.03 -6.81
CA ALA A 100 19.42 -24.79 -5.92
C ALA A 100 18.07 -24.08 -5.68
N ILE A 101 18.09 -22.76 -5.50
CA ILE A 101 16.85 -21.98 -5.32
C ILE A 101 15.98 -22.03 -6.58
N ILE A 102 16.56 -21.76 -7.75
CA ILE A 102 15.85 -21.80 -9.03
C ILE A 102 15.34 -23.23 -9.31
N GLY A 103 16.15 -24.24 -9.01
CA GLY A 103 15.77 -25.65 -9.16
C GLY A 103 14.60 -26.09 -8.25
N SER A 104 14.59 -25.72 -6.97
CA SER A 104 13.50 -26.05 -6.04
C SER A 104 12.18 -25.38 -6.43
N ILE A 105 12.23 -24.11 -6.86
CA ILE A 105 11.05 -23.39 -7.35
C ILE A 105 10.47 -24.10 -8.59
N ALA A 106 11.33 -24.51 -9.53
CA ALA A 106 10.91 -25.24 -10.72
C ALA A 106 10.20 -26.57 -10.40
N VAL A 107 10.66 -27.32 -9.38
CA VAL A 107 10.03 -28.58 -8.95
C VAL A 107 8.65 -28.37 -8.31
N VAL A 108 8.51 -27.39 -7.41
CA VAL A 108 7.22 -27.09 -6.77
C VAL A 108 6.17 -26.72 -7.82
N LEU A 109 6.55 -25.89 -8.80
CA LEU A 109 5.69 -25.56 -9.93
C LEU A 109 5.34 -26.79 -10.76
N GLY A 110 6.30 -27.71 -10.98
CA GLY A 110 6.06 -28.99 -11.63
C GLY A 110 5.03 -29.87 -10.92
N ILE A 111 5.10 -29.98 -9.58
CA ILE A 111 4.12 -30.75 -8.79
C ILE A 111 2.73 -30.12 -8.83
N GLY A 112 2.65 -28.79 -8.79
CA GLY A 112 1.37 -28.07 -8.95
C GLY A 112 0.71 -28.35 -10.31
N PHE A 113 1.49 -28.33 -11.39
CA PHE A 113 0.99 -28.71 -12.71
C PHE A 113 0.64 -30.20 -12.81
N LEU A 114 1.32 -31.09 -12.06
CA LEU A 114 0.98 -32.51 -12.01
C LEU A 114 -0.35 -32.78 -11.29
N PHE A 115 -0.62 -32.10 -10.17
CA PHE A 115 -1.91 -32.19 -9.49
C PHE A 115 -3.05 -31.71 -10.40
N LYS A 116 -2.83 -30.60 -11.11
CA LYS A 116 -3.77 -30.11 -12.13
C LYS A 116 -3.98 -31.16 -13.23
N LEU A 117 -2.90 -31.76 -13.74
CA LEU A 117 -2.97 -32.81 -14.76
C LEU A 117 -3.77 -34.04 -14.26
N ALA A 118 -3.66 -34.41 -12.98
CA ALA A 118 -4.43 -35.51 -12.39
C ALA A 118 -5.93 -35.20 -12.26
N VAL A 119 -6.27 -33.93 -11.97
CA VAL A 119 -7.65 -33.43 -11.94
C VAL A 119 -8.24 -33.37 -13.34
N ASP A 120 -7.50 -32.81 -14.31
CA ASP A 120 -7.93 -32.67 -15.71
C ASP A 120 -8.14 -34.04 -16.39
N ASN A 121 -7.43 -35.09 -15.93
CA ASN A 121 -7.57 -36.47 -16.40
C ASN A 121 -8.52 -37.35 -15.55
N SER A 122 -9.29 -36.77 -14.64
CA SER A 122 -10.31 -37.47 -13.82
C SER A 122 -9.80 -38.59 -12.90
N TRP A 123 -8.54 -38.55 -12.45
CA TRP A 123 -7.99 -39.58 -11.55
C TRP A 123 -8.53 -39.52 -10.11
N ILE A 124 -9.09 -38.38 -9.69
CA ILE A 124 -9.69 -38.18 -8.36
C ILE A 124 -11.12 -37.68 -8.55
N ASN A 125 -12.12 -38.49 -8.19
CA ASN A 125 -13.53 -38.17 -8.44
C ASN A 125 -14.10 -37.12 -7.44
N GLU A 126 -15.16 -36.41 -7.84
CA GLU A 126 -15.74 -35.27 -7.09
C GLU A 126 -16.29 -35.67 -5.71
N LEU A 127 -17.03 -36.77 -5.64
CA LEU A 127 -17.62 -37.30 -4.42
C LEU A 127 -16.57 -37.62 -3.34
N ILE A 128 -15.45 -38.23 -3.74
CA ILE A 128 -14.37 -38.62 -2.83
C ILE A 128 -13.75 -37.36 -2.19
N ARG A 129 -13.64 -36.26 -2.94
CA ARG A 129 -13.12 -34.98 -2.43
C ARG A 129 -14.02 -34.42 -1.32
N VAL A 130 -15.35 -34.51 -1.48
CA VAL A 130 -16.32 -34.02 -0.49
C VAL A 130 -16.30 -34.85 0.79
N ILE A 131 -16.34 -36.19 0.68
CA ILE A 131 -16.34 -37.07 1.86
C ILE A 131 -15.07 -36.89 2.70
N VAL A 132 -13.91 -36.87 2.03
CA VAL A 132 -12.63 -36.64 2.71
C VAL A 132 -12.61 -35.28 3.41
N GLY A 133 -13.18 -34.25 2.79
CA GLY A 133 -13.33 -32.92 3.41
C GLY A 133 -14.17 -32.96 4.69
N ILE A 134 -15.36 -33.57 4.66
CA ILE A 134 -16.27 -33.64 5.82
C ILE A 134 -15.62 -34.41 6.97
N LEU A 135 -15.07 -35.60 6.69
CA LEU A 135 -14.41 -36.43 7.70
C LEU A 135 -13.23 -35.70 8.34
N THR A 136 -12.41 -35.03 7.53
CA THR A 136 -11.29 -34.22 8.02
C THR A 136 -11.80 -33.10 8.93
N GLY A 137 -12.84 -32.38 8.52
CA GLY A 137 -13.41 -31.27 9.30
C GLY A 137 -13.96 -31.70 10.67
N ILE A 138 -14.73 -32.79 10.72
CA ILE A 138 -15.28 -33.34 11.98
C ILE A 138 -14.16 -33.85 12.88
N LEU A 139 -13.16 -34.54 12.33
CA LEU A 139 -12.03 -35.05 13.10
C LEU A 139 -11.22 -33.93 13.75
N LEU A 140 -11.03 -32.81 13.04
CA LEU A 140 -10.40 -31.61 13.58
C LEU A 140 -11.22 -30.98 14.71
N TRP A 141 -12.55 -30.89 14.56
CA TRP A 141 -13.44 -30.43 15.64
C TRP A 141 -13.36 -31.30 16.89
N MET A 142 -13.46 -32.62 16.74
CA MET A 142 -13.40 -33.56 17.85
C MET A 142 -12.02 -33.52 18.54
N GLY A 143 -10.94 -33.53 17.77
CA GLY A 143 -9.58 -33.40 18.30
C GLY A 143 -9.39 -32.08 19.06
N GLY A 144 -9.98 -31.00 18.56
CA GLY A 144 -9.96 -29.69 19.22
C GLY A 144 -10.68 -29.68 20.57
N GLN A 145 -11.81 -30.38 20.70
CA GLN A 145 -12.52 -30.49 21.99
C GLN A 145 -11.79 -31.42 22.96
N PHE A 146 -11.24 -32.54 22.47
CA PHE A 146 -10.55 -33.51 23.29
C PHE A 146 -9.29 -32.93 23.97
N TRP A 147 -8.49 -32.15 23.23
CA TRP A 147 -7.26 -31.55 23.77
C TRP A 147 -7.43 -30.17 24.40
N ARG A 148 -8.67 -29.68 24.55
CA ARG A 148 -8.96 -28.34 25.06
C ARG A 148 -8.30 -28.04 26.41
N LEU A 149 -8.38 -28.98 27.36
CA LEU A 149 -7.86 -28.78 28.71
C LEU A 149 -6.33 -28.92 28.79
N LYS A 150 -5.73 -29.72 27.89
CA LYS A 150 -4.30 -30.06 27.92
C LYS A 150 -3.44 -29.12 27.06
N TYR A 151 -3.94 -28.71 25.88
CA TYR A 151 -3.23 -27.87 24.93
C TYR A 151 -4.14 -26.79 24.31
N PRO A 152 -4.48 -25.72 25.05
CA PRO A 152 -5.43 -24.69 24.59
C PRO A 152 -5.13 -24.03 23.22
N PRO A 153 -3.89 -23.63 22.87
CA PRO A 153 -3.64 -23.01 21.57
C PRO A 153 -3.77 -24.00 20.41
N TYR A 154 -3.46 -25.27 20.64
CA TYR A 154 -3.60 -26.32 19.63
C TYR A 154 -5.07 -26.70 19.43
N ALA A 155 -5.82 -26.81 20.52
CA ALA A 155 -7.27 -27.01 20.50
C ALA A 155 -7.99 -25.88 19.74
N LEU A 156 -7.55 -24.64 19.91
CA LEU A 156 -8.07 -23.49 19.17
C LEU A 156 -7.79 -23.62 17.66
N ALA A 157 -6.57 -23.98 17.27
CA ALA A 157 -6.20 -24.16 15.86
C ALA A 157 -6.99 -25.31 15.20
N LEU A 158 -7.18 -26.42 15.91
CA LEU A 158 -7.95 -27.57 15.46
C LEU A 158 -9.45 -27.25 15.30
N THR A 159 -10.05 -26.61 16.30
CA THR A 159 -11.47 -26.22 16.23
C THR A 159 -11.73 -25.21 15.12
N GLY A 160 -10.87 -24.19 14.97
CA GLY A 160 -10.95 -23.25 13.88
C GLY A 160 -10.72 -23.91 12.51
N GLY A 161 -9.69 -24.75 12.39
CA GLY A 161 -9.38 -25.49 11.17
C GLY A 161 -10.53 -26.41 10.73
N GLY A 162 -11.14 -27.14 11.68
CA GLY A 162 -12.32 -27.95 11.41
C GLY A 162 -13.50 -27.13 10.90
N SER A 163 -13.73 -25.94 11.47
CA SER A 163 -14.80 -25.04 11.01
C SER A 163 -14.57 -24.59 9.57
N VAL A 164 -13.34 -24.21 9.19
CA VAL A 164 -13.02 -23.81 7.81
C VAL A 164 -13.20 -24.97 6.84
N VAL A 165 -12.66 -26.15 7.17
CA VAL A 165 -12.71 -27.31 6.29
C VAL A 165 -14.17 -27.71 6.04
N LEU A 166 -15.01 -27.75 7.07
CA LEU A 166 -16.44 -28.05 6.89
C LEU A 166 -17.14 -26.98 6.06
N TYR A 167 -16.85 -25.71 6.33
CA TYR A 167 -17.43 -24.60 5.59
C TYR A 167 -17.11 -24.71 4.09
N VAL A 168 -15.83 -24.84 3.72
CA VAL A 168 -15.38 -24.98 2.33
C VAL A 168 -15.91 -26.25 1.69
N THR A 169 -16.02 -27.34 2.43
CA THR A 169 -16.48 -28.62 1.88
C THR A 169 -17.97 -28.60 1.53
N PHE A 170 -18.84 -28.11 2.43
CA PHE A 170 -20.27 -27.98 2.14
C PHE A 170 -20.53 -26.98 1.01
N LEU A 171 -19.74 -25.92 0.99
CA LEU A 171 -19.78 -24.92 -0.04
C LEU A 171 -19.35 -25.45 -1.42
N ALA A 172 -18.27 -26.24 -1.50
CA ALA A 172 -17.83 -26.89 -2.74
C ALA A 172 -18.83 -27.95 -3.20
N ALA A 173 -19.42 -28.72 -2.26
CA ALA A 173 -20.47 -29.69 -2.55
C ALA A 173 -21.70 -29.04 -3.18
N PHE A 174 -22.05 -27.82 -2.77
CA PHE A 174 -23.12 -27.04 -3.38
C PHE A 174 -22.71 -26.45 -4.74
N THR A 175 -21.61 -25.68 -4.77
CA THR A 175 -21.30 -24.80 -5.91
C THR A 175 -20.55 -25.46 -7.05
N LEU A 176 -19.60 -26.36 -6.74
CA LEU A 176 -18.73 -26.97 -7.73
C LEU A 176 -19.27 -28.32 -8.21
N TYR A 177 -19.97 -29.05 -7.33
CA TYR A 177 -20.38 -30.43 -7.59
C TYR A 177 -21.90 -30.63 -7.63
N GLY A 178 -22.71 -29.65 -7.22
CA GLY A 178 -24.17 -29.71 -7.30
C GLY A 178 -24.84 -30.84 -6.49
N TYR A 179 -24.20 -31.36 -5.44
CA TYR A 179 -24.72 -32.50 -4.67
C TYR A 179 -25.89 -32.15 -3.74
N PHE A 180 -25.99 -30.90 -3.29
CA PHE A 180 -27.02 -30.45 -2.35
C PHE A 180 -27.82 -29.28 -2.93
N GLY A 181 -29.12 -29.18 -2.59
CA GLY A 181 -29.94 -28.01 -2.90
C GLY A 181 -29.63 -26.80 -2.01
N ILE A 182 -30.15 -25.61 -2.37
CA ILE A 182 -29.94 -24.35 -1.64
C ILE A 182 -30.37 -24.42 -0.17
N TYR A 183 -31.51 -25.07 0.10
CA TYR A 183 -32.06 -25.19 1.46
C TYR A 183 -31.15 -26.03 2.37
N TYR A 184 -30.72 -27.21 1.90
CA TYR A 184 -29.83 -28.10 2.66
C TYR A 184 -28.45 -27.47 2.86
N SER A 185 -27.90 -26.83 1.83
CA SER A 185 -26.60 -26.16 1.91
C SER A 185 -26.63 -24.98 2.88
N SER A 186 -27.68 -24.16 2.83
CA SER A 186 -27.87 -23.05 3.78
C SER A 186 -28.02 -23.54 5.21
N LEU A 187 -28.76 -24.65 5.41
CA LEU A 187 -28.91 -25.28 6.72
C LEU A 187 -27.56 -25.78 7.27
N PHE A 188 -26.76 -26.48 6.47
CA PHE A 188 -25.43 -26.99 6.91
C PHE A 188 -24.45 -25.86 7.22
N LEU A 189 -24.43 -24.79 6.42
CA LEU A 189 -23.57 -23.63 6.67
C LEU A 189 -24.01 -22.83 7.91
N LEU A 190 -25.32 -22.66 8.11
CA LEU A 190 -25.87 -22.02 9.31
C LEU A 190 -25.56 -22.85 10.56
N ALA A 191 -25.75 -24.17 10.51
CA ALA A 191 -25.40 -25.09 11.60
C ALA A 191 -23.90 -24.99 11.93
N THR A 192 -23.03 -25.00 10.92
CA THR A 192 -21.57 -24.85 11.09
C THR A 192 -21.22 -23.51 11.75
N SER A 193 -21.93 -22.44 11.42
CA SER A 193 -21.73 -21.10 11.98
C SER A 193 -22.17 -21.01 13.44
N ILE A 194 -23.35 -21.56 13.79
CA ILE A 194 -23.84 -21.62 15.17
C ILE A 194 -22.89 -22.42 16.06
N VAL A 195 -22.44 -23.60 15.59
CA VAL A 195 -21.48 -24.43 16.33
C VAL A 195 -20.16 -23.69 16.53
N SER A 196 -19.69 -22.95 15.52
CA SER A 196 -18.48 -22.14 15.61
C SER A 196 -18.61 -20.98 16.62
N VAL A 197 -19.76 -20.29 16.66
CA VAL A 197 -20.04 -19.24 17.66
C VAL A 197 -20.15 -19.82 19.06
N PHE A 198 -20.82 -20.97 19.21
CA PHE A 198 -20.88 -21.69 20.49
C PHE A 198 -19.47 -22.04 21.00
N PHE A 199 -18.60 -22.56 20.14
CA PHE A 199 -17.21 -22.80 20.50
C PHE A 199 -16.44 -21.51 20.81
N ALA A 200 -16.69 -20.42 20.09
CA ALA A 200 -16.07 -19.12 20.37
C ALA A 200 -16.40 -18.61 21.77
N LEU A 201 -17.68 -18.67 22.16
CA LEU A 201 -18.13 -18.29 23.49
C LEU A 201 -17.57 -19.24 24.56
N ARG A 202 -17.58 -20.55 24.28
CA ARG A 202 -17.08 -21.56 25.23
C ARG A 202 -15.58 -21.44 25.47
N HIS A 203 -14.78 -21.20 24.43
CA HIS A 203 -13.32 -21.03 24.53
C HIS A 203 -12.89 -19.60 24.91
N ASP A 204 -13.84 -18.66 25.07
CA ASP A 204 -13.59 -17.23 25.29
C ASP A 204 -12.55 -16.66 24.29
N SER A 205 -12.63 -17.11 23.04
CA SER A 205 -11.63 -16.80 22.01
C SER A 205 -12.24 -16.00 20.88
N ILE A 206 -11.78 -14.75 20.75
CA ILE A 206 -12.16 -13.85 19.68
C ILE A 206 -11.86 -14.40 18.28
N TYR A 207 -10.85 -15.27 18.14
CA TYR A 207 -10.43 -15.78 16.84
C TYR A 207 -11.46 -16.73 16.21
N LEU A 208 -12.18 -17.52 17.03
CA LEU A 208 -13.25 -18.39 16.53
C LEU A 208 -14.48 -17.57 16.12
N ALA A 209 -14.82 -16.54 16.88
CA ALA A 209 -15.90 -15.62 16.53
C ALA A 209 -15.58 -14.88 15.22
N LEU A 210 -14.33 -14.43 15.06
CA LEU A 210 -13.85 -13.79 13.84
C LEU A 210 -13.99 -14.71 12.63
N LEU A 211 -13.60 -15.98 12.77
CA LEU A 211 -13.69 -16.97 11.70
C LEU A 211 -15.15 -17.25 11.29
N ALA A 212 -16.06 -17.35 12.26
CA ALA A 212 -17.49 -17.53 11.99
C ALA A 212 -18.10 -16.33 11.27
N VAL A 213 -17.74 -15.10 11.68
CA VAL A 213 -18.20 -13.86 11.03
C VAL A 213 -17.66 -13.76 9.60
N ILE A 214 -16.38 -14.06 9.39
CA ILE A 214 -15.79 -14.09 8.03
C ILE A 214 -16.53 -15.12 7.17
N GLY A 215 -16.75 -16.33 7.69
CA GLY A 215 -17.53 -17.35 6.99
C GLY A 215 -18.92 -16.86 6.60
N ALA A 216 -19.69 -16.32 7.56
CA ALA A 216 -21.03 -15.82 7.32
C ALA A 216 -21.10 -14.75 6.21
N PHE A 217 -20.16 -13.79 6.19
CA PHE A 217 -20.15 -12.75 5.15
C PHE A 217 -19.64 -13.22 3.79
N VAL A 218 -18.77 -14.24 3.76
CA VAL A 218 -18.21 -14.81 2.54
C VAL A 218 -19.22 -15.76 1.86
N GLY A 219 -19.95 -16.56 2.63
CA GLY A 219 -20.89 -17.59 2.16
C GLY A 219 -21.79 -17.19 0.99
N PRO A 220 -22.51 -16.06 1.08
CA PRO A 220 -23.44 -15.71 0.03
C PRO A 220 -22.81 -15.37 -1.32
N PHE A 221 -21.51 -15.06 -1.40
CA PHE A 221 -20.83 -14.87 -2.70
C PHE A 221 -20.42 -16.15 -3.36
N ILE A 222 -20.24 -17.21 -2.57
CA ILE A 222 -19.97 -18.49 -3.19
C ILE A 222 -21.29 -19.11 -3.64
N ILE A 223 -22.36 -18.98 -2.85
CA ILE A 223 -23.71 -19.42 -3.24
C ILE A 223 -24.31 -18.50 -4.33
N GLY A 224 -23.90 -17.23 -4.35
CA GLY A 224 -24.39 -16.14 -5.20
C GLY A 224 -24.45 -16.48 -6.69
N PRO A 225 -23.35 -16.96 -7.33
CA PRO A 225 -23.36 -17.40 -8.73
C PRO A 225 -24.46 -18.42 -9.03
N SER A 226 -24.72 -19.38 -8.16
CA SER A 226 -25.82 -20.33 -8.31
C SER A 226 -27.21 -19.73 -8.02
N LEU A 227 -27.31 -18.66 -7.24
CA LEU A 227 -28.54 -17.87 -7.03
C LEU A 227 -28.83 -16.92 -8.22
N THR A 228 -27.80 -16.45 -8.92
CA THR A 228 -27.92 -15.50 -10.04
C THR A 228 -27.89 -16.18 -11.41
N LEU A 229 -27.23 -17.33 -11.55
CA LEU A 229 -27.06 -18.07 -12.82
C LEU A 229 -28.02 -19.27 -12.96
N SER A 230 -28.88 -19.54 -11.97
CA SER A 230 -29.99 -20.50 -12.14
C SER A 230 -31.11 -19.99 -13.07
N GLY A 231 -30.91 -18.84 -13.73
CA GLY A 231 -31.61 -18.48 -14.96
C GLY A 231 -30.65 -18.68 -16.13
N GLY A 232 -30.81 -19.76 -16.89
CA GLY A 232 -30.12 -19.90 -18.18
C GLY A 232 -30.50 -18.76 -19.14
N PRO A 233 -29.80 -18.60 -20.28
CA PRO A 233 -30.16 -17.59 -21.28
C PRO A 233 -31.56 -17.91 -21.83
N GLY A 234 -32.58 -17.20 -21.32
CA GLY A 234 -33.98 -17.41 -21.67
C GLY A 234 -34.99 -17.41 -20.52
N TYR A 235 -34.56 -17.45 -19.25
CA TYR A 235 -35.46 -17.20 -18.09
C TYR A 235 -35.12 -15.86 -17.45
N GLY A 236 -36.13 -14.99 -17.43
CA GLY A 236 -36.01 -13.57 -17.15
C GLY A 236 -35.73 -13.22 -15.69
N ASN A 237 -35.18 -12.01 -15.55
CA ASN A 237 -35.05 -11.19 -14.33
C ASN A 237 -34.34 -11.84 -13.13
N VAL A 238 -33.36 -11.15 -12.55
CA VAL A 238 -33.00 -11.41 -11.15
C VAL A 238 -34.27 -11.15 -10.34
N ASP A 239 -34.91 -12.21 -9.86
CA ASP A 239 -36.13 -12.09 -9.07
C ASP A 239 -35.88 -11.15 -7.89
N LEU A 240 -36.75 -10.16 -7.71
CA LEU A 240 -36.71 -9.21 -6.59
C LEU A 240 -36.57 -9.93 -5.23
N TYR A 241 -37.09 -11.16 -5.15
CA TYR A 241 -36.95 -12.05 -4.01
C TYR A 241 -35.48 -12.39 -3.67
N ASN A 242 -34.64 -12.70 -4.67
CA ASN A 242 -33.22 -13.01 -4.46
C ASN A 242 -32.43 -11.77 -4.02
N VAL A 243 -32.77 -10.61 -4.59
CA VAL A 243 -32.23 -9.28 -4.24
C VAL A 243 -32.50 -8.96 -2.77
N ILE A 244 -33.76 -9.13 -2.33
CA ILE A 244 -34.18 -8.88 -0.95
C ILE A 244 -33.56 -9.91 0.01
N PHE A 245 -33.54 -11.19 -0.37
CA PHE A 245 -33.05 -12.27 0.49
C PHE A 245 -31.62 -12.02 0.97
N LEU A 246 -30.73 -11.56 0.09
CA LEU A 246 -29.35 -11.30 0.47
C LEU A 246 -29.20 -10.11 1.44
N LEU A 247 -29.94 -9.02 1.20
CA LEU A 247 -29.92 -7.88 2.11
C LEU A 247 -30.46 -8.25 3.49
N VAL A 248 -31.54 -9.03 3.54
CA VAL A 248 -32.07 -9.58 4.80
C VAL A 248 -31.04 -10.47 5.48
N TYR A 249 -30.34 -11.33 4.73
CA TYR A 249 -29.26 -12.16 5.26
C TYR A 249 -28.15 -11.32 5.91
N ILE A 250 -27.67 -10.26 5.25
CA ILE A 250 -26.63 -9.36 5.79
C ILE A 250 -27.10 -8.74 7.11
N ILE A 251 -28.33 -8.23 7.16
CA ILE A 251 -28.92 -7.62 8.36
C ILE A 251 -29.04 -8.66 9.49
N VAL A 252 -29.42 -9.90 9.18
CA VAL A 252 -29.51 -10.98 10.19
C VAL A 252 -28.13 -11.31 10.76
N VAL A 253 -27.10 -11.42 9.92
CA VAL A 253 -25.72 -11.64 10.37
C VAL A 253 -25.23 -10.47 11.21
N GLU A 254 -25.54 -9.23 10.81
CA GLU A 254 -25.22 -8.02 11.56
C GLU A 254 -25.88 -8.03 12.95
N ILE A 255 -27.17 -8.34 13.05
CA ILE A 255 -27.86 -8.51 14.33
C ILE A 255 -27.15 -9.56 15.19
N GLY A 256 -26.69 -10.67 14.59
CA GLY A 256 -25.85 -11.66 15.27
C GLY A 256 -24.56 -11.07 15.85
N VAL A 257 -23.84 -10.26 15.08
CA VAL A 257 -22.63 -9.54 15.54
C VAL A 257 -22.97 -8.54 16.65
N LEU A 258 -24.07 -7.80 16.52
CA LEU A 258 -24.56 -6.85 17.54
C LEU A 258 -24.89 -7.54 18.85
N ILE A 259 -25.56 -8.69 18.80
CA ILE A 259 -25.88 -9.51 19.97
C ILE A 259 -24.59 -9.98 20.65
N ILE A 260 -23.63 -10.53 19.91
CA ILE A 260 -22.35 -10.99 20.46
C ILE A 260 -21.57 -9.81 21.07
N SER A 261 -21.52 -8.68 20.38
CA SER A 261 -20.90 -7.44 20.89
C SER A 261 -21.63 -6.89 22.13
N GLY A 262 -22.93 -7.16 22.25
CA GLY A 262 -23.75 -6.85 23.41
C GLY A 262 -23.41 -7.70 24.63
N PHE A 263 -22.94 -8.94 24.45
CA PHE A 263 -22.50 -9.80 25.55
C PHE A 263 -21.02 -9.62 25.91
N ARG A 264 -20.15 -9.42 24.91
CA ARG A 264 -18.70 -9.23 25.09
C ARG A 264 -18.21 -8.08 24.23
N HIS A 265 -17.49 -7.13 24.84
CA HIS A 265 -16.89 -6.02 24.11
C HIS A 265 -15.61 -6.48 23.37
N TRP A 266 -15.80 -7.04 22.19
CA TRP A 266 -14.73 -7.45 21.29
C TRP A 266 -14.65 -6.50 20.10
N ASN A 267 -13.95 -5.37 20.24
CA ASN A 267 -13.93 -4.28 19.25
C ASN A 267 -13.38 -4.74 17.89
N LYS A 268 -12.49 -5.75 17.89
CA LYS A 268 -12.00 -6.37 16.64
C LYS A 268 -13.08 -7.18 15.92
N LEU A 269 -14.06 -7.72 16.66
CA LEU A 269 -15.22 -8.39 16.06
C LEU A 269 -16.12 -7.38 15.37
N ASN A 270 -16.39 -6.22 15.99
CA ASN A 270 -17.17 -5.16 15.35
C ASN A 270 -16.49 -4.63 14.08
N LEU A 271 -15.17 -4.47 14.08
CA LEU A 271 -14.43 -4.12 12.88
C LEU A 271 -14.60 -5.16 11.77
N ALA A 272 -14.51 -6.45 12.10
CA ALA A 272 -14.74 -7.52 11.13
C ALA A 272 -16.19 -7.57 10.64
N GLY A 273 -17.15 -7.27 11.51
CA GLY A 273 -18.55 -7.10 11.14
C GLY A 273 -18.76 -5.99 10.13
N VAL A 274 -18.18 -4.81 10.38
CA VAL A 274 -18.24 -3.65 9.47
C VAL A 274 -17.62 -3.99 8.11
N LEU A 275 -16.42 -4.55 8.10
CA LEU A 275 -15.73 -4.92 6.87
C LEU A 275 -16.49 -6.00 6.09
N GLY A 276 -17.03 -6.99 6.81
CA GLY A 276 -17.85 -8.06 6.24
C GLY A 276 -19.14 -7.51 5.64
N ALA A 277 -19.96 -6.79 6.41
CA ALA A 277 -21.26 -6.29 5.95
C ALA A 277 -21.15 -5.33 4.76
N PHE A 278 -20.25 -4.35 4.82
CA PHE A 278 -20.04 -3.43 3.69
C PHE A 278 -19.38 -4.14 2.50
N GLY A 279 -18.42 -5.03 2.74
CA GLY A 279 -17.80 -5.82 1.67
C GLY A 279 -18.82 -6.70 0.95
N THR A 280 -19.69 -7.37 1.72
CA THR A 280 -20.78 -8.18 1.18
C THR A 280 -21.79 -7.32 0.43
N TYR A 281 -22.20 -6.18 0.99
CA TYR A 281 -23.06 -5.25 0.28
C TYR A 281 -22.47 -4.80 -1.06
N VAL A 282 -21.18 -4.45 -1.11
CA VAL A 282 -20.50 -4.01 -2.35
C VAL A 282 -20.52 -5.10 -3.40
N VAL A 283 -20.12 -6.33 -3.05
CA VAL A 283 -20.07 -7.42 -4.04
C VAL A 283 -21.48 -7.75 -4.54
N TRP A 284 -22.48 -7.72 -3.66
CA TRP A 284 -23.87 -7.88 -4.07
C TRP A 284 -24.35 -6.76 -5.01
N PHE A 285 -24.04 -5.51 -4.68
CA PHE A 285 -24.41 -4.34 -5.47
C PHE A 285 -23.81 -4.43 -6.88
N LEU A 286 -22.53 -4.80 -6.99
CA LEU A 286 -21.86 -4.98 -8.28
C LEU A 286 -22.48 -6.12 -9.12
N ILE A 287 -22.99 -7.17 -8.50
CA ILE A 287 -23.64 -8.29 -9.21
C ILE A 287 -25.08 -7.93 -9.61
N ALA A 288 -25.81 -7.19 -8.76
CA ALA A 288 -27.24 -6.95 -8.94
C ALA A 288 -27.57 -5.75 -9.85
N VAL A 289 -26.68 -4.76 -9.96
CA VAL A 289 -26.96 -3.48 -10.64
C VAL A 289 -26.72 -3.52 -12.15
N ASP A 290 -25.87 -4.42 -12.65
CA ASP A 290 -25.60 -4.58 -14.09
C ASP A 290 -26.64 -5.43 -14.84
N TRP A 291 -27.74 -5.86 -14.19
CA TRP A 291 -28.76 -6.69 -14.84
C TRP A 291 -29.93 -5.84 -15.38
N PRO A 292 -30.14 -5.77 -16.71
CA PRO A 292 -31.25 -5.01 -17.29
C PRO A 292 -32.57 -5.66 -16.89
N SER A 293 -33.25 -5.08 -15.90
CA SER A 293 -34.62 -5.44 -15.59
C SER A 293 -35.52 -4.60 -16.49
N GLY A 294 -36.24 -5.21 -17.42
CA GLY A 294 -37.17 -4.53 -18.35
C GLY A 294 -38.38 -3.82 -17.72
N LEU A 295 -38.25 -3.41 -16.45
CA LEU A 295 -39.16 -2.54 -15.67
C LEU A 295 -38.71 -1.07 -15.69
N GLU A 296 -37.59 -0.75 -16.37
CA GLU A 296 -37.01 0.60 -16.46
C GLU A 296 -37.97 1.66 -17.06
N ASP A 297 -38.96 1.25 -17.85
CA ASP A 297 -39.81 2.17 -18.61
C ASP A 297 -40.96 2.85 -17.84
N VAL A 298 -41.29 2.42 -16.60
CA VAL A 298 -42.53 2.89 -15.93
C VAL A 298 -42.28 3.83 -14.73
N VAL A 299 -41.16 3.71 -14.01
CA VAL A 299 -40.96 4.47 -12.75
C VAL A 299 -39.69 5.34 -12.74
N GLY A 300 -38.79 5.21 -13.71
CA GLY A 300 -37.57 6.05 -13.81
C GLY A 300 -36.58 5.93 -12.64
N ILE A 301 -36.95 5.22 -11.56
CA ILE A 301 -36.10 4.80 -10.46
C ILE A 301 -36.14 3.28 -10.43
N SER A 302 -34.98 2.64 -10.56
CA SER A 302 -34.86 1.18 -10.41
C SER A 302 -35.24 0.83 -8.97
N ILE A 303 -36.38 0.15 -8.74
CA ILE A 303 -36.83 -0.30 -7.42
C ILE A 303 -35.70 -0.99 -6.63
N THR A 304 -34.82 -1.70 -7.34
CA THR A 304 -33.58 -2.32 -6.85
C THR A 304 -32.64 -1.33 -6.16
N ARG A 305 -32.42 -0.12 -6.71
CA ARG A 305 -31.54 0.92 -6.12
C ARG A 305 -32.13 1.51 -4.84
N ILE A 306 -33.46 1.66 -4.76
CA ILE A 306 -34.14 2.07 -3.52
C ILE A 306 -33.94 0.98 -2.45
N ILE A 307 -34.20 -0.28 -2.78
CA ILE A 307 -34.03 -1.41 -1.85
C ILE A 307 -32.56 -1.51 -1.41
N ALA A 308 -31.62 -1.34 -2.34
CA ALA A 308 -30.19 -1.27 -2.04
C ALA A 308 -29.88 -0.14 -1.06
N GLN A 309 -30.47 1.05 -1.23
CA GLN A 309 -30.25 2.18 -0.34
C GLN A 309 -30.85 1.96 1.06
N LEU A 310 -32.02 1.33 1.12
CA LEU A 310 -32.68 0.97 2.38
C LEU A 310 -31.85 -0.08 3.15
N GLY A 311 -31.38 -1.12 2.47
CA GLY A 311 -30.50 -2.13 3.06
C GLY A 311 -29.19 -1.52 3.58
N LEU A 312 -28.55 -0.66 2.78
CA LEU A 312 -27.34 0.06 3.18
C LEU A 312 -27.56 0.98 4.38
N THR A 313 -28.71 1.65 4.44
CA THR A 313 -29.10 2.50 5.58
C THR A 313 -29.38 1.66 6.82
N GLY A 314 -29.96 0.47 6.68
CA GLY A 314 -30.12 -0.51 7.75
C GLY A 314 -28.77 -0.90 8.37
N ILE A 315 -27.79 -1.25 7.52
CA ILE A 315 -26.43 -1.58 7.95
C ILE A 315 -25.76 -0.40 8.66
N PHE A 316 -25.89 0.80 8.10
CA PHE A 316 -25.37 2.01 8.73
C PHE A 316 -25.97 2.25 10.11
N LEU A 317 -27.29 2.14 10.24
CA LEU A 317 -27.99 2.35 11.51
C LEU A 317 -27.65 1.28 12.55
N GLY A 318 -27.45 0.02 12.16
CA GLY A 318 -27.06 -1.05 13.09
C GLY A 318 -25.66 -0.83 13.67
N PHE A 319 -24.67 -0.44 12.86
CA PHE A 319 -23.35 -0.06 13.36
C PHE A 319 -23.32 1.28 14.10
N LEU A 320 -24.14 2.25 13.69
CA LEU A 320 -24.33 3.50 14.44
C LEU A 320 -24.92 3.20 15.82
N ALA A 321 -25.91 2.31 15.91
CA ALA A 321 -26.47 1.85 17.18
C ALA A 321 -25.41 1.13 18.02
N SER A 322 -24.61 0.21 17.46
CA SER A 322 -23.51 -0.47 18.16
C SER A 322 -22.56 0.51 18.86
N THR A 323 -22.13 1.54 18.12
CA THR A 323 -21.16 2.53 18.61
C THR A 323 -21.77 3.48 19.63
N ILE A 324 -23.04 3.89 19.45
CA ILE A 324 -23.74 4.82 20.33
C ILE A 324 -24.29 4.15 21.60
N VAL A 325 -24.89 2.96 21.50
CA VAL A 325 -25.51 2.22 22.62
C VAL A 325 -24.47 1.94 23.71
N TYR A 326 -23.24 1.59 23.31
CA TYR A 326 -22.16 1.35 24.26
C TYR A 326 -21.82 2.58 25.11
N GLN A 327 -21.96 3.77 24.51
CA GLN A 327 -21.60 5.02 25.14
C GLN A 327 -22.74 5.65 25.95
N LEU A 328 -23.95 5.73 25.38
CA LEU A 328 -25.11 6.35 26.02
C LEU A 328 -25.69 5.46 27.13
N VAL A 329 -25.76 4.15 26.90
CA VAL A 329 -26.44 3.22 27.83
C VAL A 329 -25.46 2.58 28.81
N ARG A 330 -24.32 2.06 28.33
CA ARG A 330 -23.42 1.25 29.17
C ARG A 330 -22.28 2.02 29.84
N LYS A 331 -22.04 3.29 29.46
CA LYS A 331 -21.06 4.20 30.10
C LYS A 331 -19.62 3.64 30.18
N ILE A 332 -19.21 2.79 29.23
CA ILE A 332 -17.87 2.19 29.24
C ILE A 332 -16.89 3.05 28.44
N ASN A 333 -15.62 3.08 28.85
CA ASN A 333 -14.56 3.84 28.19
C ASN A 333 -14.25 3.29 26.79
N ILE A 334 -14.32 4.18 25.81
CA ILE A 334 -14.11 3.92 24.39
C ILE A 334 -12.63 3.60 24.11
N GLY A 335 -12.38 2.51 23.38
CA GLY A 335 -11.06 2.13 22.89
C GLY A 335 -10.65 2.91 21.64
N ARG A 336 -9.37 2.85 21.25
CA ARG A 336 -8.88 3.51 20.01
C ARG A 336 -9.61 3.02 18.75
N LEU A 337 -9.99 1.74 18.71
CA LEU A 337 -10.68 1.13 17.57
C LEU A 337 -12.11 1.65 17.41
N ASP A 338 -12.80 1.96 18.50
CA ASP A 338 -14.17 2.46 18.43
C ASP A 338 -14.20 3.88 17.84
N PHE A 339 -13.20 4.72 18.15
CA PHE A 339 -13.04 6.03 17.51
C PHE A 339 -12.82 5.89 15.99
N SER A 340 -12.01 4.92 15.55
CA SER A 340 -11.85 4.67 14.13
C SER A 340 -13.15 4.19 13.47
N LEU A 341 -13.97 3.39 14.16
CA LEU A 341 -15.25 2.91 13.62
C LEU A 341 -16.28 4.03 13.49
N VAL A 342 -16.37 4.94 14.47
CA VAL A 342 -17.26 6.11 14.41
C VAL A 342 -16.96 7.01 13.21
N ILE A 343 -15.68 7.12 12.83
CA ILE A 343 -15.26 7.89 11.65
C ILE A 343 -15.47 7.06 10.37
N LEU A 344 -15.07 5.79 10.36
CA LEU A 344 -15.07 4.95 9.16
C LEU A 344 -16.49 4.68 8.63
N VAL A 345 -17.41 4.25 9.50
CA VAL A 345 -18.77 3.81 9.13
C VAL A 345 -19.55 4.84 8.29
N PRO A 346 -19.71 6.12 8.71
CA PRO A 346 -20.45 7.09 7.92
C PRO A 346 -19.76 7.48 6.62
N ASN A 347 -18.42 7.44 6.57
CA ASN A 347 -17.68 7.73 5.34
C ASN A 347 -17.89 6.61 4.31
N VAL A 348 -17.84 5.34 4.74
CA VAL A 348 -18.15 4.18 3.87
C VAL A 348 -19.61 4.23 3.42
N TYR A 349 -20.55 4.51 4.34
CA TYR A 349 -21.96 4.69 4.01
C TYR A 349 -22.17 5.77 2.94
N MET A 350 -21.56 6.96 3.11
CA MET A 350 -21.68 8.06 2.16
C MET A 350 -21.14 7.69 0.78
N ILE A 351 -19.96 7.05 0.71
CA ILE A 351 -19.35 6.62 -0.56
C ILE A 351 -20.26 5.62 -1.29
N LEU A 352 -20.78 4.61 -0.57
CA LEU A 352 -21.64 3.60 -1.18
C LEU A 352 -23.01 4.15 -1.59
N SER A 353 -23.59 5.04 -0.78
CA SER A 353 -24.84 5.74 -1.13
C SER A 353 -24.64 6.63 -2.35
N TYR A 354 -23.50 7.32 -2.46
CA TYR A 354 -23.18 8.11 -3.65
C TYR A 354 -23.14 7.24 -4.90
N VAL A 355 -22.43 6.11 -4.87
CA VAL A 355 -22.37 5.16 -6.00
C VAL A 355 -23.76 4.64 -6.38
N ASN A 356 -24.61 4.33 -5.39
CA ASN A 356 -25.96 3.83 -5.64
C ASN A 356 -26.89 4.88 -6.26
N ILE A 357 -26.84 6.12 -5.78
CA ILE A 357 -27.82 7.17 -6.11
C ILE A 357 -27.39 8.03 -7.32
N TRP A 358 -26.11 7.97 -7.73
CA TRP A 358 -25.51 8.92 -8.68
C TRP A 358 -26.25 9.05 -10.01
N ASP A 359 -26.73 7.96 -10.60
CA ASP A 359 -27.27 8.00 -11.96
C ASP A 359 -28.71 8.54 -12.02
N GLU A 360 -29.57 8.09 -11.10
CA GLU A 360 -31.02 8.39 -11.14
C GLU A 360 -31.38 9.64 -10.33
N VAL A 361 -30.71 9.90 -9.19
CA VAL A 361 -31.11 10.95 -8.24
C VAL A 361 -29.95 11.86 -7.88
N ARG A 362 -29.07 12.16 -8.85
CA ARG A 362 -27.91 13.04 -8.70
C ARG A 362 -28.25 14.36 -8.02
N HIS A 363 -29.39 14.95 -8.36
CA HIS A 363 -29.83 16.25 -7.87
C HIS A 363 -30.15 16.28 -6.37
N LEU A 364 -30.37 15.13 -5.70
CA LEU A 364 -30.61 15.06 -4.25
C LEU A 364 -29.38 14.59 -3.45
N THR A 365 -28.26 14.24 -4.10
CA THR A 365 -27.06 13.73 -3.42
C THR A 365 -26.43 14.76 -2.46
N GLY A 366 -26.48 16.05 -2.81
CA GLY A 366 -26.08 17.14 -1.92
C GLY A 366 -27.00 17.29 -0.71
N LEU A 367 -28.32 17.18 -0.92
CA LEU A 367 -29.28 17.20 0.19
C LEU A 367 -29.06 16.01 1.14
N PHE A 368 -28.82 14.82 0.60
CA PHE A 368 -28.50 13.62 1.38
C PHE A 368 -27.25 13.79 2.25
N THR A 369 -26.18 14.38 1.71
CA THR A 369 -24.96 14.68 2.48
C THR A 369 -25.19 15.74 3.55
N VAL A 370 -26.04 16.74 3.29
CA VAL A 370 -26.49 17.71 4.30
C VAL A 370 -27.30 17.03 5.40
N LEU A 371 -28.21 16.11 5.08
CA LEU A 371 -28.97 15.35 6.08
C LEU A 371 -28.05 14.54 6.99
N LEU A 372 -27.00 13.92 6.45
CA LEU A 372 -25.98 13.23 7.24
C LEU A 372 -25.20 14.20 8.15
N SER A 373 -24.86 15.40 7.65
CA SER A 373 -24.26 16.46 8.45
C SER A 373 -25.15 16.87 9.63
N VAL A 374 -26.45 17.04 9.41
CA VAL A 374 -27.44 17.39 10.45
C VAL A 374 -27.58 16.25 11.47
N LEU A 375 -27.62 14.99 11.03
CA LEU A 375 -27.68 13.82 11.94
C LEU A 375 -26.48 13.82 12.91
N TYR A 376 -25.27 13.97 12.39
CA TYR A 376 -24.05 14.00 13.22
C TYR A 376 -23.98 15.26 14.11
N PHE A 377 -24.50 16.40 13.65
CA PHE A 377 -24.63 17.60 14.48
C PHE A 377 -25.57 17.35 15.67
N CYS A 378 -26.75 16.77 15.42
CA CYS A 378 -27.73 16.43 16.46
C CYS A 378 -27.16 15.43 17.48
N ILE A 379 -26.46 14.39 17.02
CA ILE A 379 -25.76 13.43 17.89
C ILE A 379 -24.66 14.14 18.70
N GLY A 380 -23.90 15.05 18.07
CA GLY A 380 -22.89 15.87 18.73
C GLY A 380 -23.47 16.73 19.84
N VAL A 381 -24.61 17.38 19.60
CA VAL A 381 -25.35 18.17 20.61
C VAL A 381 -25.89 17.27 21.73
N ALA A 382 -26.46 16.11 21.43
CA ALA A 382 -26.94 15.17 22.44
C ALA A 382 -25.79 14.66 23.33
N ALA A 383 -24.67 14.26 22.72
CA ALA A 383 -23.46 13.86 23.42
C ALA A 383 -22.87 15.00 24.27
N PHE A 384 -22.89 16.24 23.76
CA PHE A 384 -22.46 17.44 24.49
C PHE A 384 -23.35 17.71 25.70
N LYS A 385 -24.68 17.58 25.59
CA LYS A 385 -25.59 17.77 26.72
C LYS A 385 -25.36 16.73 27.82
N VAL A 386 -25.24 15.46 27.45
CA VAL A 386 -25.00 14.35 28.40
C VAL A 386 -23.62 14.46 29.08
N THR A 387 -22.60 14.91 28.34
CA THR A 387 -21.22 14.99 28.83
C THR A 387 -20.90 16.32 29.52
N GLY A 388 -21.38 17.42 28.96
CA GLY A 388 -21.18 18.80 29.43
C GLY A 388 -21.82 19.04 30.80
N PHE A 389 -22.92 18.36 31.11
CA PHE A 389 -23.51 18.41 32.46
C PHE A 389 -22.55 17.84 33.53
N LYS A 390 -21.80 16.78 33.20
CA LYS A 390 -20.83 16.15 34.11
C LYS A 390 -19.51 16.93 34.25
N LEU A 391 -19.10 17.66 33.22
CA LEU A 391 -17.92 18.56 33.29
C LEU A 391 -18.08 19.67 34.34
N ARG A 392 -19.33 20.03 34.67
CA ARG A 392 -19.64 21.03 35.70
C ARG A 392 -19.51 20.51 37.13
N GLU A 393 -19.63 19.19 37.34
CA GLU A 393 -19.65 18.57 38.67
C GLU A 393 -18.34 17.87 39.05
N ILE A 394 -17.63 17.23 38.11
CA ILE A 394 -16.45 16.44 38.43
C ILE A 394 -15.46 16.55 37.29
N GLY A 395 -14.24 17.01 37.58
CA GLY A 395 -13.13 17.14 36.62
C GLY A 395 -12.60 15.81 36.08
N VAL A 396 -13.44 15.02 35.42
CA VAL A 396 -13.11 13.77 34.71
C VAL A 396 -12.94 14.02 33.19
N PRO A 397 -12.29 13.12 32.42
CA PRO A 397 -11.10 13.39 31.64
C PRO A 397 -11.37 13.68 30.14
N HIS A 398 -10.38 14.27 29.48
CA HIS A 398 -10.24 14.65 28.06
C HIS A 398 -10.95 13.80 26.96
N ARG A 399 -11.30 12.54 27.20
CA ARG A 399 -11.76 11.58 26.16
C ARG A 399 -13.23 11.73 25.76
N SER A 400 -14.14 12.08 26.66
CA SER A 400 -15.56 12.25 26.32
C SER A 400 -15.81 13.51 25.47
N LEU A 401 -15.10 14.60 25.77
CA LEU A 401 -15.05 15.82 24.97
C LEU A 401 -14.49 15.56 23.56
N THR A 402 -13.50 14.68 23.45
CA THR A 402 -12.90 14.31 22.15
C THR A 402 -13.94 13.72 21.21
N LEU A 403 -14.87 12.90 21.72
CA LEU A 403 -15.91 12.33 20.85
C LEU A 403 -16.91 13.40 20.37
N THR A 404 -17.35 14.29 21.26
CA THR A 404 -18.22 15.40 20.85
C THR A 404 -17.56 16.24 19.75
N LEU A 405 -16.26 16.51 19.88
CA LEU A 405 -15.49 17.20 18.83
C LEU A 405 -15.41 16.40 17.53
N ILE A 406 -15.30 15.06 17.60
CA ILE A 406 -15.34 14.19 16.41
C ILE A 406 -16.70 14.27 15.72
N MET A 407 -17.81 14.27 16.46
CA MET A 407 -19.17 14.37 15.87
C MET A 407 -19.38 15.71 15.16
N PHE A 408 -18.97 16.81 15.79
CA PHE A 408 -19.02 18.12 15.12
C PHE A 408 -18.05 18.21 13.93
N GLY A 409 -16.87 17.60 14.04
CA GLY A 409 -15.91 17.49 12.92
C GLY A 409 -16.49 16.72 11.73
N LEU A 410 -17.16 15.59 11.96
CA LEU A 410 -17.85 14.80 10.93
C LEU A 410 -19.01 15.59 10.30
N SER A 411 -19.79 16.31 11.11
CA SER A 411 -20.85 17.19 10.61
C SER A 411 -20.29 18.28 9.67
N PHE A 412 -19.24 18.99 10.09
CA PHE A 412 -18.59 19.99 9.26
C PHE A 412 -18.03 19.37 7.97
N MET A 413 -17.38 18.21 8.07
CA MET A 413 -16.88 17.47 6.91
C MET A 413 -17.99 17.14 5.90
N PHE A 414 -19.11 16.57 6.33
CA PHE A 414 -20.21 16.26 5.40
C PHE A 414 -20.84 17.52 4.79
N LEU A 415 -20.90 18.62 5.54
CA LEU A 415 -21.36 19.90 5.01
C LEU A 415 -20.45 20.42 3.90
N THR A 416 -19.14 20.32 4.08
CA THR A 416 -18.16 20.75 3.06
C THR A 416 -18.20 19.87 1.82
N VAL A 417 -18.35 18.54 1.98
CA VAL A 417 -18.40 17.57 0.88
C VAL A 417 -19.70 17.68 0.06
N ALA A 418 -20.79 18.18 0.65
CA ALA A 418 -22.08 18.31 -0.03
C ALA A 418 -22.01 19.18 -1.29
N LEU A 419 -21.19 20.25 -1.29
CA LEU A 419 -21.02 21.14 -2.44
C LEU A 419 -20.37 20.40 -3.65
N PRO A 420 -19.17 19.80 -3.52
CA PRO A 420 -18.57 18.96 -4.55
C PRO A 420 -19.51 17.87 -5.09
N VAL A 421 -20.24 17.20 -4.20
CA VAL A 421 -21.17 16.11 -4.53
C VAL A 421 -22.34 16.61 -5.38
N GLN A 422 -22.94 17.75 -5.03
CA GLN A 422 -24.09 18.31 -5.74
C GLN A 422 -23.73 18.81 -7.15
N PHE A 423 -22.66 19.60 -7.26
CA PHE A 423 -22.28 20.23 -8.53
C PHE A 423 -21.47 19.29 -9.44
N GLY A 424 -20.93 18.20 -8.88
CA GLY A 424 -20.24 17.13 -9.58
C GLY A 424 -18.76 17.39 -9.90
N ALA A 425 -18.13 16.41 -10.55
CA ALA A 425 -16.68 16.28 -10.67
C ALA A 425 -15.95 17.54 -11.20
N ASN A 426 -16.58 18.32 -12.08
CA ASN A 426 -16.00 19.54 -12.66
C ASN A 426 -15.73 20.64 -11.61
N TYR A 427 -16.56 20.72 -10.58
CA TYR A 427 -16.49 21.79 -9.58
C TYR A 427 -15.77 21.36 -8.30
N VAL A 428 -15.43 20.08 -8.15
CA VAL A 428 -14.73 19.55 -6.97
C VAL A 428 -13.38 20.26 -6.75
N GLY A 429 -12.58 20.39 -7.81
CA GLY A 429 -11.28 21.06 -7.73
C GLY A 429 -11.41 22.54 -7.35
N LEU A 430 -12.44 23.22 -7.87
CA LEU A 430 -12.75 24.61 -7.52
C LEU A 430 -13.19 24.72 -6.06
N ALA A 431 -14.14 23.90 -5.63
CA ALA A 431 -14.68 23.89 -4.28
C ALA A 431 -13.57 23.64 -3.24
N TRP A 432 -12.73 22.62 -3.45
CA TRP A 432 -11.61 22.33 -2.55
C TRP A 432 -10.52 23.40 -2.57
N ALA A 433 -10.23 24.04 -3.71
CA ALA A 433 -9.25 25.13 -3.76
C ALA A 433 -9.70 26.33 -2.89
N VAL A 434 -10.99 26.68 -2.99
CA VAL A 434 -11.61 27.73 -2.18
C VAL A 434 -11.65 27.32 -0.71
N GLU A 435 -12.12 26.10 -0.41
CA GLU A 435 -12.25 25.57 0.94
C GLU A 435 -10.90 25.53 1.67
N CYS A 436 -9.86 24.96 1.03
CA CYS A 436 -8.51 24.94 1.57
C CYS A 436 -8.00 26.34 1.91
N PHE A 437 -8.24 27.31 1.02
CA PHE A 437 -7.80 28.69 1.22
C PHE A 437 -8.55 29.35 2.39
N VAL A 438 -9.86 29.13 2.49
CA VAL A 438 -10.68 29.65 3.59
C VAL A 438 -10.27 29.04 4.92
N ILE A 439 -10.09 27.72 5.00
CA ILE A 439 -9.60 27.04 6.21
C ILE A 439 -8.22 27.57 6.57
N MET A 440 -7.32 27.71 5.59
CA MET A 440 -5.99 28.29 5.80
C MET A 440 -6.09 29.71 6.34
N PHE A 441 -6.92 30.56 5.74
CA PHE A 441 -7.14 31.93 6.16
C PHE A 441 -7.66 32.01 7.60
N ILE A 442 -8.72 31.28 7.94
CA ILE A 442 -9.28 31.21 9.29
C ILE A 442 -8.24 30.69 10.29
N SER A 443 -7.48 29.66 9.90
CA SER A 443 -6.46 29.05 10.77
C SER A 443 -5.31 30.01 11.12
N MET A 444 -4.96 30.93 10.21
CA MET A 444 -3.98 31.99 10.47
C MET A 444 -4.53 33.02 11.47
N HIS A 445 -5.82 33.36 11.39
CA HIS A 445 -6.46 34.31 12.32
C HIS A 445 -6.67 33.72 13.71
N LEU A 446 -7.16 32.48 13.80
CA LEU A 446 -7.38 31.78 15.08
C LEU A 446 -6.08 31.27 15.72
N ARG A 447 -4.94 31.35 15.02
CA ARG A 447 -3.61 30.86 15.45
C ARG A 447 -3.54 29.36 15.81
N VAL A 448 -4.55 28.59 15.43
CA VAL A 448 -4.64 27.14 15.69
C VAL A 448 -3.78 26.36 14.69
N LYS A 449 -2.78 25.63 15.20
CA LYS A 449 -1.83 24.85 14.36
C LYS A 449 -2.51 23.67 13.66
N GLN A 450 -3.44 23.02 14.35
CA GLN A 450 -4.15 21.84 13.85
C GLN A 450 -4.89 22.15 12.55
N PHE A 451 -5.52 23.32 12.44
CA PHE A 451 -6.24 23.73 11.22
C PHE A 451 -5.30 24.08 10.08
N ARG A 452 -4.11 24.62 10.36
CA ARG A 452 -3.07 24.87 9.34
C ARG A 452 -2.56 23.57 8.72
N TYR A 453 -2.26 22.58 9.56
CA TYR A 453 -1.88 21.25 9.10
C TYR A 453 -3.03 20.56 8.35
N GLY A 454 -4.27 20.71 8.82
CA GLY A 454 -5.47 20.23 8.14
C GLY A 454 -5.64 20.81 6.75
N ALA A 455 -5.49 22.13 6.59
CA ALA A 455 -5.58 22.79 5.28
C ALA A 455 -4.47 22.35 4.32
N MET A 456 -3.21 22.24 4.78
CA MET A 456 -2.12 21.71 3.94
C MET A 456 -2.35 20.24 3.54
N PHE A 457 -2.93 19.44 4.44
CA PHE A 457 -3.29 18.06 4.15
C PHE A 457 -4.42 17.98 3.13
N LEU A 458 -5.43 18.85 3.21
CA LEU A 458 -6.52 18.91 2.24
C LEU A 458 -6.04 19.41 0.88
N TYR A 459 -5.09 20.36 0.84
CA TYR A 459 -4.39 20.74 -0.39
C TYR A 459 -3.65 19.57 -1.02
N LEU A 460 -2.99 18.72 -0.22
CA LEU A 460 -2.31 17.53 -0.73
C LEU A 460 -3.31 16.53 -1.31
N ILE A 461 -4.43 16.28 -0.64
CA ILE A 461 -5.50 15.42 -1.16
C ILE A 461 -6.08 15.99 -2.45
N SER A 462 -6.34 17.31 -2.50
CA SER A 462 -6.82 17.99 -3.70
C SER A 462 -5.84 17.89 -4.86
N PHE A 463 -4.55 18.07 -4.60
CA PHE A 463 -3.49 17.89 -5.59
C PHE A 463 -3.46 16.46 -6.14
N ILE A 464 -3.56 15.45 -5.26
CA ILE A 464 -3.61 14.03 -5.65
C ILE A 464 -4.89 13.72 -6.42
N TYR A 465 -6.05 14.22 -6.00
CA TYR A 465 -7.32 13.97 -6.69
C TYR A 465 -7.28 14.53 -8.11
N ILE A 466 -6.89 15.79 -8.25
CA ILE A 466 -6.76 16.46 -9.54
C ILE A 466 -5.74 15.73 -10.43
N GLY A 467 -4.55 15.40 -9.90
CA GLY A 467 -3.47 14.78 -10.67
C GLY A 467 -3.63 13.28 -10.97
N ALA A 468 -4.25 12.50 -10.09
CA ALA A 468 -4.33 11.05 -10.22
C ALA A 468 -5.67 10.57 -10.77
N PHE A 469 -6.74 11.35 -10.66
CA PHE A 469 -8.07 10.96 -11.12
C PHE A 469 -8.56 11.86 -12.24
N ARG A 470 -8.37 13.18 -12.15
CA ARG A 470 -8.92 14.09 -13.16
C ARG A 470 -8.02 14.26 -14.39
N THR A 471 -6.73 14.48 -14.22
CA THR A 471 -5.83 14.67 -15.36
C THR A 471 -5.65 13.44 -16.24
N PRO A 472 -5.67 12.18 -15.76
CA PRO A 472 -5.55 11.03 -16.65
C PRO A 472 -6.68 10.93 -17.68
N GLU A 473 -7.92 11.24 -17.30
CA GLU A 473 -9.05 11.30 -18.25
C GLU A 473 -8.80 12.32 -19.36
N LEU A 474 -8.26 13.49 -19.00
CA LEU A 474 -7.85 14.55 -19.93
C LEU A 474 -6.66 14.17 -20.82
N ILE A 475 -5.81 13.26 -20.33
CA ILE A 475 -4.58 12.82 -21.00
C ILE A 475 -4.87 11.78 -22.08
N VAL A 476 -5.90 10.95 -21.88
CA VAL A 476 -6.25 9.78 -22.72
C VAL A 476 -7.17 10.14 -23.90
N GLU A 477 -8.06 11.13 -23.76
CA GLU A 477 -8.99 11.50 -24.84
C GLU A 477 -8.24 12.03 -26.09
N THR A 478 -8.42 11.35 -27.22
CA THR A 478 -7.75 11.64 -28.49
C THR A 478 -8.47 12.66 -29.38
N THR A 479 -9.77 12.87 -29.19
CA THR A 479 -10.58 13.84 -29.93
C THR A 479 -11.43 14.67 -28.96
N ARG A 480 -11.38 15.99 -29.11
CA ARG A 480 -12.20 16.92 -28.34
C ARG A 480 -12.61 18.11 -29.18
N ASP A 481 -13.91 18.35 -29.29
CA ASP A 481 -14.47 19.42 -30.13
C ASP A 481 -14.55 20.78 -29.41
N GLN A 482 -14.38 20.85 -28.08
CA GLN A 482 -14.44 22.11 -27.32
C GLN A 482 -13.44 22.19 -26.17
N LEU A 483 -12.81 23.36 -26.00
CA LEU A 483 -12.05 23.75 -24.81
C LEU A 483 -13.04 23.98 -23.65
N ASP A 484 -13.13 23.02 -22.73
CA ASP A 484 -13.95 23.18 -21.53
C ASP A 484 -13.33 24.19 -20.56
N LEU A 485 -13.72 25.46 -20.69
CA LEU A 485 -13.27 26.55 -19.82
C LEU A 485 -13.41 26.21 -18.33
N ILE A 486 -14.53 25.57 -17.96
CA ILE A 486 -14.83 25.16 -16.57
C ILE A 486 -13.77 24.18 -16.03
N LYS A 487 -13.28 23.26 -16.87
CA LYS A 487 -12.23 22.31 -16.45
C LYS A 487 -10.94 23.05 -16.11
N SER A 488 -10.57 24.08 -16.86
CA SER A 488 -9.36 24.88 -16.62
C SER A 488 -9.43 25.76 -15.36
N VAL A 489 -10.63 26.27 -15.02
CA VAL A 489 -10.86 27.16 -13.86
C VAL A 489 -10.46 26.49 -12.54
N GLY A 490 -10.72 25.19 -12.39
CA GLY A 490 -10.33 24.43 -11.18
C GLY A 490 -8.80 24.43 -10.94
N TYR A 491 -8.00 24.21 -12.00
CA TYR A 491 -6.54 24.21 -11.91
C TYR A 491 -5.98 25.60 -11.67
N ILE A 492 -6.55 26.62 -12.32
CA ILE A 492 -6.18 28.03 -12.12
C ILE A 492 -6.48 28.47 -10.68
N MET A 493 -7.65 28.10 -10.14
CA MET A 493 -8.00 28.41 -8.76
C MET A 493 -7.14 27.62 -7.76
N GLY A 494 -6.81 26.36 -8.06
CA GLY A 494 -5.83 25.57 -7.32
C GLY A 494 -4.47 26.28 -7.25
N PHE A 495 -3.95 26.74 -8.40
CA PHE A 495 -2.72 27.54 -8.47
C PHE A 495 -2.83 28.83 -7.64
N ALA A 496 -3.89 29.63 -7.85
CA ALA A 496 -4.09 30.91 -7.17
C ALA A 496 -4.21 30.74 -5.65
N SER A 497 -4.94 29.73 -5.18
CA SER A 497 -5.13 29.44 -3.77
C SER A 497 -3.83 28.97 -3.07
N LEU A 498 -3.01 28.18 -3.74
CA LEU A 498 -1.70 27.73 -3.24
C LEU A 498 -0.67 28.87 -3.20
N VAL A 499 -0.65 29.73 -4.22
CA VAL A 499 0.16 30.96 -4.23
C VAL A 499 -0.31 31.93 -3.14
N GLY A 500 -1.63 32.09 -2.99
CA GLY A 500 -2.24 32.88 -1.91
C GLY A 500 -1.87 32.34 -0.52
N THR A 501 -1.84 31.02 -0.35
CA THR A 501 -1.38 30.36 0.87
C THR A 501 0.10 30.63 1.14
N ALA A 502 0.96 30.53 0.12
CA ALA A 502 2.37 30.88 0.25
C ALA A 502 2.57 32.35 0.65
N PHE A 503 1.74 33.25 0.11
CA PHE A 503 1.71 34.65 0.51
C PHE A 503 1.26 34.83 1.97
N LEU A 504 0.23 34.13 2.43
CA LEU A 504 -0.21 34.18 3.83
C LEU A 504 0.89 33.71 4.80
N TYR A 505 1.60 32.62 4.49
CA TYR A 505 2.74 32.17 5.30
C TYR A 505 3.87 33.20 5.36
N ARG A 506 4.10 33.94 4.27
CA ARG A 506 5.09 35.04 4.24
C ARG A 506 4.60 36.27 5.01
N LYS A 507 3.32 36.63 4.90
CA LYS A 507 2.73 37.79 5.59
C LYS A 507 2.67 37.60 7.11
N TYR A 508 2.39 36.39 7.58
CA TYR A 508 2.29 36.04 8.99
C TYR A 508 3.54 35.33 9.52
N SER A 509 4.71 35.53 8.90
CA SER A 509 5.96 34.84 9.28
C SER A 509 6.30 34.96 10.77
N ASP A 510 5.95 36.11 11.37
CA ASP A 510 6.35 36.46 12.73
C ASP A 510 5.48 35.76 13.80
N SER A 511 4.26 35.34 13.46
CA SER A 511 3.33 34.66 14.37
C SER A 511 3.37 33.13 14.24
N ILE A 512 4.11 32.62 13.27
CA ILE A 512 4.14 31.20 12.88
C ILE A 512 5.40 30.53 13.46
N GLY A 513 5.29 29.26 13.85
CA GLY A 513 6.43 28.52 14.40
C GLY A 513 7.54 28.33 13.37
N ARG A 514 8.82 28.36 13.80
CA ARG A 514 9.99 28.26 12.90
C ARG A 514 9.98 27.04 11.96
N ARG A 515 9.37 25.91 12.35
CA ARG A 515 9.20 24.72 11.50
C ARG A 515 8.08 24.86 10.46
N GLU A 516 7.07 25.68 10.73
CA GLU A 516 5.91 25.88 9.85
C GLU A 516 6.21 26.87 8.71
N ILE A 517 7.27 27.69 8.84
CA ILE A 517 7.72 28.60 7.77
C ILE A 517 8.05 27.83 6.48
N PHE A 518 8.52 26.59 6.58
CA PHE A 518 8.77 25.72 5.43
C PHE A 518 7.50 25.35 4.63
N ALA A 519 6.31 25.44 5.23
CA ALA A 519 5.05 25.14 4.54
C ALA A 519 4.72 26.15 3.43
N GLY A 520 5.14 27.42 3.57
CA GLY A 520 4.93 28.46 2.57
C GLY A 520 5.61 28.14 1.21
N PRO A 521 6.93 27.89 1.19
CA PRO A 521 7.62 27.43 -0.02
C PRO A 521 7.02 26.16 -0.61
N VAL A 522 6.62 25.19 0.22
CA VAL A 522 5.96 23.96 -0.24
C VAL A 522 4.65 24.27 -0.95
N ALA A 523 3.82 25.17 -0.42
CA ALA A 523 2.60 25.62 -1.09
C ALA A 523 2.90 26.28 -2.44
N ALA A 524 3.95 27.11 -2.53
CA ALA A 524 4.37 27.71 -3.80
C ALA A 524 4.82 26.66 -4.83
N TYR A 525 5.59 25.65 -4.43
CA TYR A 525 6.00 24.55 -5.31
C TYR A 525 4.81 23.69 -5.77
N LEU A 526 3.86 23.41 -4.88
CA LEU A 526 2.61 22.72 -5.24
C LEU A 526 1.78 23.56 -6.22
N GLY A 527 1.74 24.88 -6.03
CA GLY A 527 1.13 25.79 -6.98
C GLY A 527 1.79 25.67 -8.35
N ILE A 528 3.11 25.78 -8.43
CA ILE A 528 3.84 25.60 -9.70
C ILE A 528 3.54 24.23 -10.34
N ALA A 529 3.45 23.17 -9.55
CA ALA A 529 3.12 21.84 -10.05
C ALA A 529 1.69 21.76 -10.64
N MET A 530 0.74 22.62 -10.21
CA MET A 530 -0.59 22.73 -10.84
C MET A 530 -0.50 23.21 -12.30
N LEU A 531 0.53 23.95 -12.69
CA LEU A 531 0.71 24.37 -14.09
C LEU A 531 1.03 23.18 -15.01
N ILE A 532 1.67 22.13 -14.47
CA ILE A 532 1.91 20.88 -15.21
C ILE A 532 0.56 20.25 -15.57
N PHE A 533 -0.38 20.22 -14.62
CA PHE A 533 -1.71 19.69 -14.82
C PHE A 533 -2.64 20.57 -15.66
N LEU A 534 -2.32 21.85 -15.81
CA LEU A 534 -3.07 22.76 -16.68
C LEU A 534 -2.88 22.44 -18.16
N VAL A 535 -1.70 21.94 -18.58
CA VAL A 535 -1.40 21.68 -20.00
C VAL A 535 -2.42 20.71 -20.66
N PRO A 536 -2.71 19.52 -20.09
CA PRO A 536 -3.74 18.62 -20.64
C PRO A 536 -5.16 19.20 -20.69
N THR A 537 -5.43 20.34 -20.04
CA THR A 537 -6.74 21.00 -20.15
C THR A 537 -6.88 21.88 -21.38
N GLN A 538 -5.76 22.33 -21.95
CA GLN A 538 -5.71 23.28 -23.06
C GLN A 538 -5.40 22.61 -24.39
N VAL A 539 -4.71 21.48 -24.37
CA VAL A 539 -4.24 20.76 -25.57
C VAL A 539 -4.52 19.27 -25.43
N TYR A 540 -4.67 18.57 -26.56
CA TYR A 540 -5.06 17.15 -26.63
C TYR A 540 -4.05 16.31 -27.44
N GLY A 541 -4.06 14.99 -27.24
CA GLY A 541 -3.17 14.06 -27.94
C GLY A 541 -1.67 14.38 -27.78
N ALA A 542 -0.91 14.27 -28.88
CA ALA A 542 0.53 14.52 -28.91
C ALA A 542 0.93 15.95 -28.50
N TRP A 543 0.00 16.92 -28.59
CA TRP A 543 0.24 18.30 -28.16
C TRP A 543 0.42 18.44 -26.65
N VAL A 544 -0.08 17.49 -25.85
CA VAL A 544 0.16 17.48 -24.40
C VAL A 544 1.64 17.22 -24.10
N ALA A 545 2.24 16.23 -24.76
CA ALA A 545 3.67 15.94 -24.64
C ALA A 545 4.52 17.12 -25.13
N PHE A 546 4.10 17.77 -26.21
CA PHE A 546 4.70 19.02 -26.67
C PHE A 546 4.64 20.11 -25.59
N GLY A 547 3.47 20.35 -25.00
CA GLY A 547 3.27 21.38 -23.99
C GLY A 547 4.12 21.14 -22.74
N TRP A 548 4.27 19.88 -22.30
CA TRP A 548 5.16 19.52 -21.20
C TRP A 548 6.64 19.61 -21.57
N ALA A 549 7.05 19.23 -22.78
CA ALA A 549 8.41 19.41 -23.26
C ALA A 549 8.79 20.90 -23.30
N PHE A 550 7.86 21.74 -23.77
CA PHE A 550 8.02 23.19 -23.80
C PHE A 550 8.10 23.78 -22.38
N LEU A 551 7.24 23.32 -21.46
CA LEU A 551 7.29 23.72 -20.05
C LEU A 551 8.63 23.30 -19.41
N SER A 552 9.11 22.09 -19.67
CA SER A 552 10.42 21.61 -19.21
C SER A 552 11.57 22.49 -19.71
N LEU A 553 11.53 22.87 -20.99
CA LEU A 553 12.49 23.77 -21.61
C LEU A 553 12.48 25.14 -20.92
N LEU A 554 11.29 25.72 -20.70
CA LEU A 554 11.13 27.00 -20.01
C LEU A 554 11.68 26.96 -18.58
N PHE A 555 11.35 25.93 -17.80
CA PHE A 555 11.86 25.78 -16.44
C PHE A 555 13.39 25.60 -16.42
N SER A 556 13.94 24.84 -17.35
CA SER A 556 15.38 24.67 -17.50
C SER A 556 16.06 25.99 -17.88
N LEU A 557 15.46 26.78 -18.78
CA LEU A 557 15.93 28.09 -19.22
C LEU A 557 15.86 29.13 -18.09
N VAL A 558 14.75 29.21 -17.37
CA VAL A 558 14.60 30.06 -16.17
C VAL A 558 15.63 29.66 -15.11
N GLY A 559 15.90 28.36 -14.94
CA GLY A 559 16.95 27.87 -14.05
C GLY A 559 18.37 28.24 -14.49
N VAL A 560 18.61 28.42 -15.79
CA VAL A 560 19.87 28.98 -16.29
C VAL A 560 19.94 30.48 -16.02
N ILE A 561 18.90 31.25 -16.38
CA ILE A 561 18.86 32.72 -16.22
C ILE A 561 18.93 33.14 -14.76
N ARG A 562 18.08 32.56 -13.90
CA ARG A 562 17.99 32.89 -12.47
C ARG A 562 19.10 32.27 -11.62
N ARG A 563 19.93 31.39 -12.21
CA ARG A 563 20.99 30.63 -11.50
C ARG A 563 20.48 29.81 -10.30
N VAL A 564 19.22 29.39 -10.32
CA VAL A 564 18.62 28.58 -9.25
C VAL A 564 18.48 27.11 -9.72
N PRO A 565 19.11 26.13 -9.03
CA PRO A 565 19.11 24.73 -9.46
C PRO A 565 17.72 24.07 -9.39
N TYR A 566 16.85 24.52 -8.47
CA TYR A 566 15.52 23.96 -8.28
C TYR A 566 14.65 24.02 -9.54
N TYR A 567 14.75 25.09 -10.34
CA TYR A 567 14.01 25.18 -11.60
C TYR A 567 14.52 24.21 -12.67
N ARG A 568 15.83 23.88 -12.68
CA ARG A 568 16.38 22.86 -13.60
C ARG A 568 15.95 21.46 -13.21
N ILE A 569 15.94 21.16 -11.91
CA ILE A 569 15.44 19.89 -11.38
C ILE A 569 13.94 19.76 -11.69
N ALA A 570 13.14 20.82 -11.49
CA ALA A 570 11.74 20.85 -11.88
C ALA A 570 11.56 20.61 -13.39
N GLY A 571 12.39 21.24 -14.23
CA GLY A 571 12.43 20.98 -15.66
C GLY A 571 12.68 19.50 -16.00
N LEU A 572 13.64 18.85 -15.34
CA LEU A 572 13.90 17.41 -15.52
C LEU A 572 12.73 16.51 -15.07
N ILE A 573 12.03 16.88 -13.99
CA ILE A 573 10.85 16.13 -13.53
C ILE A 573 9.74 16.23 -14.59
N ILE A 574 9.50 17.41 -15.13
CA ILE A 574 8.52 17.62 -16.20
C ILE A 574 8.92 16.86 -17.46
N LEU A 575 10.22 16.84 -17.80
CA LEU A 575 10.75 16.06 -18.91
C LEU A 575 10.50 14.56 -18.74
N LEU A 576 10.71 14.04 -17.53
CA LEU A 576 10.43 12.63 -17.21
C LEU A 576 8.95 12.31 -17.43
N ILE A 577 8.05 13.19 -16.97
CA ILE A 577 6.60 13.04 -17.16
C ILE A 577 6.25 13.05 -18.66
N ALA A 578 6.81 14.00 -19.42
CA ALA A 578 6.61 14.09 -20.86
C ALA A 578 7.12 12.85 -21.60
N GLY A 579 8.30 12.35 -21.22
CA GLY A 579 8.89 11.15 -21.80
C GLY A 579 8.09 9.88 -21.50
N ILE A 580 7.61 9.70 -20.26
CA ILE A 580 6.74 8.58 -19.90
C ILE A 580 5.46 8.61 -20.74
N ARG A 581 4.81 9.77 -20.85
CA ARG A 581 3.59 9.91 -21.66
C ARG A 581 3.85 9.60 -23.13
N ALA A 582 4.92 10.16 -23.70
CA ALA A 582 5.27 9.93 -25.09
C ALA A 582 5.42 8.43 -25.37
N ILE A 583 6.08 7.70 -24.46
CA ILE A 583 6.25 6.25 -24.50
C ILE A 583 4.93 5.50 -24.36
N THR A 584 4.07 5.84 -23.39
CA THR A 584 2.89 5.03 -23.06
C THR A 584 1.67 5.34 -23.94
N TYR A 585 1.43 6.61 -24.25
CA TYR A 585 0.21 7.07 -24.92
C TYR A 585 0.46 7.48 -26.36
N ASP A 586 1.47 8.30 -26.60
CA ASP A 586 1.71 8.87 -27.94
C ASP A 586 2.47 7.90 -28.88
N SER A 587 2.79 6.67 -28.40
CA SER A 587 3.34 5.59 -29.23
C SER A 587 2.29 4.89 -30.08
N TYR A 588 1.03 4.81 -29.64
CA TYR A 588 -0.05 4.15 -30.36
C TYR A 588 -0.73 5.15 -31.31
N PHE A 589 -0.97 4.75 -32.57
CA PHE A 589 -1.47 5.68 -33.58
C PHE A 589 -2.35 5.00 -34.64
N ASP A 590 -3.13 5.81 -35.33
CA ASP A 590 -4.04 5.46 -36.41
C ASP A 590 -3.27 5.07 -37.68
N GLU A 591 -3.46 3.83 -38.13
CA GLU A 591 -2.65 3.19 -39.17
C GLU A 591 -2.83 3.87 -40.55
N GLN A 592 -3.94 4.58 -40.76
CA GLN A 592 -4.33 5.16 -42.04
C GLN A 592 -3.60 6.48 -42.40
N THR A 593 -3.02 7.18 -41.43
CA THR A 593 -2.36 8.49 -41.65
C THR A 593 -0.84 8.45 -41.49
N PHE A 594 -0.25 7.26 -41.48
CA PHE A 594 1.17 7.07 -41.27
C PHE A 594 2.02 7.66 -42.41
N LYS A 595 2.96 8.54 -42.04
CA LYS A 595 4.06 9.01 -42.89
C LYS A 595 5.37 8.80 -42.14
N ILE A 596 6.37 8.27 -42.84
CA ILE A 596 7.68 7.96 -42.27
C ILE A 596 8.31 9.24 -41.70
N PHE A 597 8.74 9.21 -40.44
CA PHE A 597 9.38 10.30 -39.69
C PHE A 597 8.57 11.59 -39.43
N ILE A 598 7.55 11.92 -40.23
CA ILE A 598 6.72 13.14 -40.09
C ILE A 598 5.29 12.71 -39.79
N ASN A 599 5.07 12.30 -38.55
CA ASN A 599 3.76 11.90 -38.04
C ASN A 599 3.41 12.70 -36.78
N THR A 600 2.18 12.56 -36.29
CA THR A 600 1.71 13.08 -35.00
C THR A 600 2.64 12.67 -33.83
N ARG A 601 3.25 11.48 -33.89
CA ARG A 601 4.26 11.02 -32.92
C ARG A 601 5.49 11.94 -32.87
N SER A 602 5.90 12.48 -34.01
CA SER A 602 7.04 13.39 -34.09
C SER A 602 6.79 14.68 -33.29
N ILE A 603 5.53 15.10 -33.14
CA ILE A 603 5.12 16.24 -32.30
C ILE A 603 5.35 15.96 -30.81
N ALA A 604 5.24 14.70 -30.37
CA ALA A 604 5.51 14.31 -28.98
C ALA A 604 7.00 14.01 -28.73
N PHE A 605 7.63 13.20 -29.60
CA PHE A 605 8.98 12.69 -29.38
C PHE A 605 10.09 13.70 -29.72
N LEU A 606 9.99 14.49 -30.79
CA LEU A 606 11.07 15.41 -31.15
C LEU A 606 11.25 16.53 -30.12
N PRO A 607 10.20 17.24 -29.65
CA PRO A 607 10.36 18.27 -28.62
C PRO A 607 10.85 17.72 -27.29
N THR A 608 10.43 16.52 -26.90
CA THR A 608 10.91 15.88 -25.66
C THR A 608 12.39 15.50 -25.76
N ILE A 609 12.85 14.99 -26.90
CA ILE A 609 14.27 14.71 -27.16
C ILE A 609 15.08 16.01 -27.15
N ILE A 610 14.58 17.08 -27.80
CA ILE A 610 15.23 18.41 -27.81
C ILE A 610 15.31 18.98 -26.38
N ALA A 611 14.24 18.90 -25.60
CA ALA A 611 14.22 19.34 -24.20
C ALA A 611 15.21 18.53 -23.34
N ALA A 612 15.37 17.23 -23.58
CA ALA A 612 16.38 16.40 -22.92
C ALA A 612 17.82 16.81 -23.29
N GLY A 613 18.07 17.10 -24.57
CA GLY A 613 19.35 17.64 -25.04
C GLY A 613 19.66 19.01 -24.45
N PHE A 614 18.67 19.90 -24.36
CA PHE A 614 18.81 21.20 -23.72
C PHE A 614 19.05 21.07 -22.22
N ALA A 615 18.37 20.15 -21.54
CA ALA A 615 18.62 19.88 -20.13
C ALA A 615 20.08 19.42 -19.92
N PHE A 616 20.59 18.51 -20.75
CA PHE A 616 22.00 18.11 -20.74
C PHE A 616 22.95 19.30 -20.93
N LEU A 617 22.64 20.21 -21.86
CA LEU A 617 23.42 21.42 -22.09
C LEU A 617 23.36 22.36 -20.87
N SER A 618 22.18 22.54 -20.27
CA SER A 618 21.97 23.40 -19.10
C SER A 618 22.80 22.97 -17.89
N PHE A 619 22.96 21.66 -17.66
CA PHE A 619 23.82 21.11 -16.61
C PHE A 619 25.31 21.13 -17.01
N SER A 620 25.62 21.10 -18.31
CA SER A 620 26.99 21.19 -18.84
C SER A 620 27.56 22.60 -18.80
N LEU A 621 26.73 23.62 -19.03
CA LEU A 621 27.11 25.04 -18.96
C LEU A 621 27.30 25.52 -17.50
N TRP A 622 26.83 24.75 -16.52
CA TRP A 622 27.05 25.04 -15.11
C TRP A 622 28.44 24.56 -14.66
N ARG A 623 29.46 25.33 -15.04
CA ARG A 623 30.84 25.19 -14.54
C ARG A 623 31.14 26.30 -13.54
N LEU A 624 31.50 25.88 -12.32
CA LEU A 624 32.24 26.60 -11.27
C LEU A 624 31.47 27.66 -10.46
N HIS A 625 30.81 27.23 -9.37
CA HIS A 625 30.98 27.69 -7.98
C HIS A 625 29.97 26.92 -7.09
N ASP A 626 30.44 26.22 -6.06
CA ASP A 626 29.70 25.58 -4.95
C ASP A 626 29.10 24.14 -5.00
N ILE A 627 29.67 23.33 -4.10
CA ILE A 627 29.14 22.32 -3.15
C ILE A 627 28.45 21.04 -3.67
N HIS A 628 27.78 20.99 -4.83
CA HIS A 628 27.03 19.78 -5.28
C HIS A 628 27.53 19.16 -6.60
N VAL A 629 28.85 18.94 -6.72
CA VAL A 629 29.50 18.43 -7.95
C VAL A 629 28.96 17.04 -8.35
N ASP A 630 28.67 16.17 -7.39
CA ASP A 630 28.22 14.79 -7.68
C ASP A 630 26.79 14.74 -8.21
N LEU A 631 25.87 15.52 -7.61
CA LEU A 631 24.47 15.57 -8.06
C LEU A 631 24.38 16.11 -9.50
N ASN A 632 25.18 17.12 -9.85
CA ASN A 632 25.20 17.66 -11.20
C ASN A 632 25.67 16.63 -12.24
N ARG A 633 26.70 15.83 -11.91
CA ARG A 633 27.17 14.74 -12.79
C ARG A 633 26.07 13.71 -13.03
N ILE A 634 25.33 13.34 -11.98
CA ILE A 634 24.23 12.38 -12.06
C ILE A 634 23.09 12.95 -12.91
N LEU A 635 22.64 14.18 -12.65
CA LEU A 635 21.55 14.82 -13.41
C LEU A 635 21.90 14.99 -14.90
N LYS A 636 23.15 15.34 -15.20
CA LYS A 636 23.68 15.36 -16.57
C LYS A 636 23.61 13.97 -17.21
N ALA A 637 24.09 12.93 -16.54
CA ALA A 637 24.04 11.57 -17.07
C ALA A 637 22.59 11.11 -17.30
N LEU A 638 21.67 11.41 -16.37
CA LEU A 638 20.25 11.08 -16.49
C LEU A 638 19.60 11.74 -17.70
N SER A 639 19.86 13.03 -17.95
CA SER A 639 19.32 13.73 -19.13
C SER A 639 19.77 13.10 -20.46
N LEU A 640 21.03 12.65 -20.52
CA LEU A 640 21.58 11.96 -21.69
C LEU A 640 20.94 10.58 -21.87
N VAL A 641 20.82 9.80 -20.79
CA VAL A 641 20.16 8.48 -20.81
C VAL A 641 18.71 8.62 -21.25
N ALA A 642 17.97 9.60 -20.72
CA ALA A 642 16.59 9.86 -21.10
C ALA A 642 16.46 10.18 -22.59
N ALA A 643 17.33 11.04 -23.14
CA ALA A 643 17.34 11.35 -24.57
C ALA A 643 17.56 10.09 -25.44
N ASN A 644 18.49 9.21 -25.05
CA ASN A 644 18.78 7.98 -25.78
C ASN A 644 17.62 6.98 -25.71
N ILE A 645 17.01 6.79 -24.53
CA ILE A 645 15.84 5.92 -24.37
C ILE A 645 14.69 6.40 -25.25
N LEU A 646 14.37 7.70 -25.20
CA LEU A 646 13.30 8.28 -26.02
C LEU A 646 13.58 8.15 -27.51
N PHE A 647 14.83 8.31 -27.92
CA PHE A 647 15.23 8.15 -29.32
C PHE A 647 15.10 6.70 -29.82
N VAL A 648 15.59 5.72 -29.07
CA VAL A 648 15.44 4.28 -29.41
C VAL A 648 13.98 3.87 -29.44
N TRP A 649 13.19 4.37 -28.49
CA TRP A 649 11.77 4.11 -28.44
C TRP A 649 11.04 4.69 -29.64
N PHE A 650 11.33 5.94 -30.00
CA PHE A 650 10.79 6.58 -31.20
C PHE A 650 11.08 5.75 -32.46
N LEU A 651 12.34 5.32 -32.66
CA LEU A 651 12.69 4.46 -33.79
C LEU A 651 11.99 3.10 -33.74
N SER A 652 11.83 2.52 -32.56
CA SER A 652 11.10 1.26 -32.38
C SER A 652 9.62 1.41 -32.77
N ALA A 653 8.99 2.53 -32.38
CA ALA A 653 7.62 2.85 -32.75
C ALA A 653 7.47 3.09 -34.26
N GLU A 654 8.46 3.70 -34.91
CA GLU A 654 8.49 3.85 -36.37
C GLU A 654 8.56 2.49 -37.07
N VAL A 655 9.39 1.55 -36.61
CA VAL A 655 9.44 0.18 -37.16
C VAL A 655 8.09 -0.54 -37.03
N ILE A 656 7.45 -0.45 -35.86
CA ILE A 656 6.12 -1.03 -35.66
C ILE A 656 5.09 -0.36 -36.59
N GLY A 657 5.15 0.96 -36.74
CA GLY A 657 4.27 1.72 -37.63
C GLY A 657 4.44 1.36 -39.11
N LEU A 658 5.68 1.14 -39.55
CA LEU A 658 6.01 0.68 -40.90
C LEU A 658 5.39 -0.68 -41.22
N VAL A 659 5.46 -1.63 -40.29
CA VAL A 659 4.87 -2.97 -40.46
C VAL A 659 3.34 -2.95 -40.38
N ASN A 660 2.75 -2.07 -39.57
CA ASN A 660 1.29 -1.97 -39.44
C ASN A 660 0.62 -1.25 -40.60
N SER A 661 1.24 -0.20 -41.12
CA SER A 661 0.64 0.68 -42.13
C SER A 661 0.59 0.07 -43.53
N ASP A 662 1.21 -1.11 -43.74
CA ASP A 662 1.41 -1.75 -45.05
C ASP A 662 1.97 -0.78 -46.12
N SER A 663 2.62 0.31 -45.67
CA SER A 663 2.99 1.47 -46.52
C SER A 663 4.15 1.20 -47.48
N ILE A 664 4.97 0.20 -47.16
CA ILE A 664 6.11 -0.23 -48.00
C ILE A 664 5.95 -1.69 -48.42
N PHE A 665 5.52 -2.57 -47.52
CA PHE A 665 5.34 -4.00 -47.76
C PHE A 665 3.96 -4.43 -47.26
N THR A 666 3.20 -5.14 -48.08
CA THR A 666 1.94 -5.77 -47.68
C THR A 666 2.24 -7.11 -47.01
N ILE A 667 2.01 -7.21 -45.71
CA ILE A 667 2.31 -8.43 -44.92
C ILE A 667 0.99 -9.05 -44.44
N ASP A 668 0.88 -10.38 -44.52
CA ASP A 668 -0.32 -11.09 -44.02
C ASP A 668 -0.49 -10.86 -42.51
N ASP A 669 -1.73 -10.69 -42.04
CA ASP A 669 -2.02 -10.32 -40.64
C ASP A 669 -1.50 -11.37 -39.65
N LYS A 670 -1.42 -12.64 -40.07
CA LYS A 670 -0.85 -13.74 -39.28
C LYS A 670 0.67 -13.61 -39.10
N GLU A 671 1.37 -12.99 -40.04
CA GLU A 671 2.83 -12.82 -40.04
C GLU A 671 3.28 -11.46 -39.48
N LYS A 672 2.36 -10.50 -39.31
CA LYS A 672 2.67 -9.16 -38.77
C LYS A 672 3.33 -9.21 -37.39
N TRP A 673 2.99 -10.17 -36.53
CA TRP A 673 3.60 -10.29 -35.20
C TRP A 673 5.08 -10.70 -35.29
N ASP A 674 5.39 -11.68 -36.14
CA ASP A 674 6.76 -12.15 -36.36
C ASP A 674 7.62 -11.07 -37.00
N ALA A 675 7.09 -10.37 -38.01
CA ALA A 675 7.76 -9.25 -38.66
C ALA A 675 8.10 -8.12 -37.67
N LYS A 676 7.19 -7.75 -36.76
CA LYS A 676 7.46 -6.77 -35.68
C LYS A 676 8.56 -7.26 -34.75
N SER A 677 8.47 -8.52 -34.29
CA SER A 677 9.43 -9.07 -33.34
C SER A 677 10.85 -9.11 -33.92
N LEU A 678 10.98 -9.48 -35.20
CA LEU A 678 12.25 -9.48 -35.94
C LEU A 678 12.78 -8.06 -36.18
N GLY A 679 11.93 -7.15 -36.66
CA GLY A 679 12.30 -5.75 -36.91
C GLY A 679 12.81 -5.03 -35.66
N LEU A 680 12.15 -5.24 -34.51
CA LEU A 680 12.60 -4.69 -33.22
C LEU A 680 13.95 -5.26 -32.78
N THR A 681 14.17 -6.56 -32.98
CA THR A 681 15.43 -7.23 -32.61
C THR A 681 16.59 -6.73 -33.49
N ALA A 682 16.34 -6.54 -34.79
CA ALA A 682 17.31 -5.97 -35.73
C ALA A 682 17.65 -4.51 -35.37
N LEU A 683 16.64 -3.70 -35.04
CA LEU A 683 16.82 -2.31 -34.64
C LEU A 683 17.66 -2.18 -33.35
N TRP A 684 17.31 -2.92 -32.29
CA TRP A 684 18.04 -2.86 -31.02
C TRP A 684 19.48 -3.35 -31.17
N SER A 685 19.71 -4.38 -32.00
CA SER A 685 21.05 -4.89 -32.28
C SER A 685 21.90 -3.87 -33.04
N THR A 686 21.34 -3.26 -34.09
CA THR A 686 22.02 -2.24 -34.90
C THR A 686 22.33 -1.01 -34.06
N TYR A 687 21.36 -0.52 -33.28
CA TYR A 687 21.56 0.61 -32.38
C TYR A 687 22.68 0.34 -31.36
N SER A 688 22.71 -0.86 -30.77
CA SER A 688 23.74 -1.24 -29.80
C SER A 688 25.14 -1.22 -30.40
N VAL A 689 25.28 -1.70 -31.65
CA VAL A 689 26.54 -1.65 -32.40
C VAL A 689 26.96 -0.21 -32.68
N VAL A 690 26.03 0.66 -33.11
CA VAL A 690 26.31 2.08 -33.35
C VAL A 690 26.81 2.77 -32.08
N VAL A 691 26.12 2.58 -30.93
CA VAL A 691 26.56 3.15 -29.64
C VAL A 691 27.94 2.64 -29.24
N LEU A 692 28.21 1.35 -29.46
CA LEU A 692 29.52 0.76 -29.18
C LEU A 692 30.62 1.37 -30.06
N VAL A 693 30.38 1.53 -31.37
CA VAL A 693 31.30 2.17 -32.32
C VAL A 693 31.55 3.62 -31.96
N VAL A 694 30.50 4.39 -31.65
CA VAL A 694 30.63 5.76 -31.15
C VAL A 694 31.46 5.81 -29.87
N GLY A 695 31.25 4.87 -28.94
CA GLY A 695 32.05 4.75 -27.73
C GLY A 695 33.53 4.44 -28.00
N LEU A 696 33.83 3.67 -29.05
CA LEU A 696 35.19 3.37 -29.50
C LEU A 696 35.85 4.62 -30.11
N ILE A 697 35.16 5.32 -31.02
CA ILE A 697 35.65 6.54 -31.67
C ILE A 697 35.87 7.66 -30.64
N ALA A 698 34.89 7.87 -29.75
CA ALA A 698 34.95 8.89 -28.70
C ALA A 698 35.93 8.56 -27.56
N LYS A 699 36.62 7.41 -27.62
CA LYS A 699 37.53 6.89 -26.57
C LYS A 699 36.93 6.92 -25.16
N ASN A 700 35.61 6.78 -25.03
CA ASN A 700 34.90 6.90 -23.76
C ASN A 700 34.50 5.50 -23.23
N ARG A 701 35.11 5.07 -22.11
CA ARG A 701 34.82 3.77 -21.47
C ARG A 701 33.34 3.61 -21.12
N THR A 702 32.68 4.67 -20.67
CA THR A 702 31.29 4.61 -20.22
C THR A 702 30.35 4.32 -21.37
N ILE A 703 30.53 4.99 -22.52
CA ILE A 703 29.68 4.79 -23.71
C ILE A 703 29.85 3.37 -24.27
N ARG A 704 31.08 2.82 -24.25
CA ARG A 704 31.35 1.44 -24.67
C ARG A 704 30.64 0.41 -23.80
N LEU A 705 30.70 0.57 -22.47
CA LEU A 705 30.01 -0.32 -21.53
C LEU A 705 28.49 -0.24 -21.69
N VAL A 706 27.94 0.95 -21.95
CA VAL A 706 26.52 1.11 -22.25
C VAL A 706 26.15 0.36 -23.53
N GLY A 707 26.91 0.51 -24.62
CA GLY A 707 26.66 -0.23 -25.86
C GLY A 707 26.68 -1.75 -25.66
N LEU A 708 27.64 -2.28 -24.89
CA LEU A 708 27.71 -3.70 -24.57
C LEU A 708 26.53 -4.19 -23.72
N PHE A 709 26.06 -3.36 -22.77
CA PHE A 709 24.91 -3.69 -21.94
C PHE A 709 23.61 -3.74 -22.75
N VAL A 710 23.37 -2.75 -23.63
CA VAL A 710 22.17 -2.69 -24.47
C VAL A 710 22.11 -3.90 -25.42
N LEU A 711 23.27 -4.39 -25.90
CA LEU A 711 23.36 -5.60 -26.72
C LEU A 711 22.91 -6.87 -25.99
N GLY A 712 22.97 -6.92 -24.66
CA GLY A 712 22.50 -8.08 -23.87
C GLY A 712 20.97 -8.24 -23.85
N ILE A 713 20.22 -7.17 -24.07
CA ILE A 713 18.74 -7.15 -24.05
C ILE A 713 18.13 -8.05 -25.12
N PRO A 714 18.45 -7.91 -26.43
CA PRO A 714 17.91 -8.78 -27.47
C PRO A 714 18.31 -10.25 -27.27
N VAL A 715 19.52 -10.52 -26.75
CA VAL A 715 19.98 -11.89 -26.44
C VAL A 715 19.10 -12.53 -25.36
N LEU A 716 18.75 -11.79 -24.30
CA LEU A 716 17.93 -12.31 -23.20
C LEU A 716 16.48 -12.57 -23.63
N LYS A 717 15.91 -11.69 -24.46
CA LYS A 717 14.54 -11.81 -24.99
C LYS A 717 14.33 -13.18 -25.67
N LEU A 718 15.30 -13.59 -26.48
CA LEU A 718 15.29 -14.84 -27.23
C LEU A 718 15.09 -16.06 -26.30
N PHE A 719 15.72 -16.08 -25.12
CA PHE A 719 15.61 -17.22 -24.20
C PHE A 719 14.32 -17.23 -23.37
N LEU A 720 13.86 -16.06 -22.90
CA LEU A 720 12.80 -15.98 -21.89
C LEU A 720 11.38 -15.93 -22.45
N PHE A 721 11.18 -15.38 -23.65
CA PHE A 721 9.82 -15.22 -24.18
C PHE A 721 9.49 -16.32 -25.20
N ASP A 722 10.45 -16.64 -26.05
CA ASP A 722 10.23 -17.58 -27.17
C ASP A 722 10.11 -19.04 -26.68
N SER A 723 10.58 -19.35 -25.46
CA SER A 723 10.50 -20.70 -24.85
C SER A 723 9.18 -21.02 -24.13
N PHE A 724 8.33 -20.04 -23.82
CA PHE A 724 7.08 -20.29 -23.08
C PHE A 724 5.87 -20.63 -23.96
N GLN A 725 6.02 -20.54 -25.28
CA GLN A 725 4.94 -20.86 -26.22
C GLN A 725 4.73 -22.38 -26.44
N LEU A 726 5.40 -23.24 -25.66
CA LEU A 726 5.26 -24.70 -25.75
C LEU A 726 3.95 -25.23 -25.09
N ALA A 727 3.49 -26.43 -25.45
CA ALA A 727 2.26 -27.06 -24.90
C ALA A 727 2.41 -27.58 -23.44
N LEU A 728 1.29 -27.73 -22.69
CA LEU A 728 1.27 -27.99 -21.23
C LEU A 728 2.10 -29.22 -20.79
N ALA A 729 1.98 -30.33 -21.51
CA ALA A 729 2.77 -31.53 -21.23
C ALA A 729 4.28 -31.25 -21.34
N TYR A 730 4.68 -30.52 -22.39
CA TYR A 730 6.07 -30.12 -22.59
C TYR A 730 6.54 -29.12 -21.53
N ARG A 731 5.66 -28.27 -20.99
CA ARG A 731 6.00 -27.39 -19.86
C ARG A 731 6.27 -28.19 -18.59
N VAL A 732 5.40 -29.16 -18.25
CA VAL A 732 5.60 -30.02 -17.07
C VAL A 732 6.94 -30.75 -17.16
N ILE A 733 7.22 -31.35 -18.32
CA ILE A 733 8.48 -32.05 -18.56
C ILE A 733 9.65 -31.06 -18.51
N ALA A 734 9.59 -29.92 -19.20
CA ALA A 734 10.66 -28.93 -19.21
C ALA A 734 10.99 -28.40 -17.81
N PHE A 735 10.00 -28.07 -16.98
CA PHE A 735 10.22 -27.55 -15.64
C PHE A 735 10.69 -28.61 -14.64
N LEU A 736 10.17 -29.84 -14.71
CA LEU A 736 10.65 -30.93 -13.86
C LEU A 736 12.06 -31.36 -14.26
N VAL A 737 12.35 -31.51 -15.55
CA VAL A 737 13.67 -31.89 -16.06
C VAL A 737 14.69 -30.80 -15.79
N LEU A 738 14.37 -29.53 -16.10
CA LEU A 738 15.24 -28.39 -15.79
C LEU A 738 15.45 -28.25 -14.27
N GLY A 739 14.38 -28.35 -13.47
CA GLY A 739 14.46 -28.28 -12.01
C GLY A 739 15.36 -29.37 -11.43
N CYS A 740 15.17 -30.62 -11.86
CA CYS A 740 16.01 -31.75 -11.49
C CYS A 740 17.46 -31.57 -11.97
N LEU A 741 17.69 -31.11 -13.20
CA LEU A 741 19.03 -30.84 -13.73
C LEU A 741 19.74 -29.75 -12.92
N LEU A 742 19.05 -28.66 -12.60
CA LEU A 742 19.60 -27.55 -11.81
C LEU A 742 19.89 -27.98 -10.37
N LEU A 743 18.99 -28.74 -9.74
CA LEU A 743 19.22 -29.29 -8.40
C LEU A 743 20.37 -30.29 -8.38
N THR A 744 20.44 -31.15 -9.40
CA THR A 744 21.53 -32.13 -9.55
C THR A 744 22.86 -31.42 -9.79
N THR A 745 22.89 -30.40 -10.65
CA THR A 745 24.09 -29.59 -10.91
C THR A 745 24.50 -28.81 -9.67
N ALA A 746 23.55 -28.22 -8.94
CA ALA A 746 23.82 -27.54 -7.68
C ALA A 746 24.41 -28.51 -6.65
N TYR A 747 23.84 -29.71 -6.54
CA TYR A 747 24.33 -30.78 -5.66
C TYR A 747 25.74 -31.22 -6.06
N LEU A 748 25.98 -31.53 -7.34
CA LEU A 748 27.29 -31.95 -7.85
C LEU A 748 28.34 -30.86 -7.63
N TYR A 749 28.01 -29.61 -7.91
CA TYR A 749 28.90 -28.47 -7.67
C TYR A 749 29.23 -28.30 -6.19
N GLN A 750 28.25 -28.51 -5.30
CA GLN A 750 28.49 -28.50 -3.85
C GLN A 750 29.34 -29.69 -3.40
N ARG A 751 29.09 -30.89 -3.94
CA ARG A 751 29.79 -32.13 -3.60
C ARG A 751 31.25 -32.13 -4.06
N PHE A 752 31.54 -31.59 -5.25
CA PHE A 752 32.87 -31.58 -5.86
C PHE A 752 33.61 -30.25 -5.73
N ARG A 753 33.11 -29.32 -4.91
CA ARG A 753 33.69 -27.98 -4.74
C ARG A 753 35.18 -28.00 -4.43
N ASP A 754 35.62 -28.91 -3.57
CA ASP A 754 37.02 -28.97 -3.13
C ASP A 754 37.96 -29.58 -4.18
N LEU A 755 37.43 -30.41 -5.09
CA LEU A 755 38.16 -30.95 -6.24
C LEU A 755 38.29 -29.89 -7.35
N ILE A 756 37.22 -29.18 -7.65
CA ILE A 756 37.21 -28.09 -8.64
C ILE A 756 38.17 -26.97 -8.22
N LYS A 757 38.18 -26.60 -6.92
CA LYS A 757 39.13 -25.61 -6.39
C LYS A 757 40.59 -26.04 -6.51
N ARG A 758 40.89 -27.33 -6.39
CA ARG A 758 42.25 -27.86 -6.53
C ARG A 758 42.69 -27.90 -8.00
N ALA A 759 41.76 -28.18 -8.92
CA ALA A 759 42.04 -28.21 -10.35
C ALA A 759 42.28 -26.82 -10.97
N PHE A 760 41.66 -25.76 -10.43
CA PHE A 760 41.76 -24.39 -10.95
C PHE A 760 42.73 -23.46 -10.20
N MET A 761 43.40 -23.93 -9.13
CA MET A 761 44.42 -23.13 -8.42
C MET A 761 45.83 -23.51 -8.90
N PRO A 762 46.62 -22.58 -9.49
CA PRO A 762 48.01 -22.86 -9.83
C PRO A 762 48.83 -23.13 -8.57
N SER A 763 49.71 -24.13 -8.64
CA SER A 763 50.52 -24.70 -7.56
C SER A 763 51.65 -23.81 -7.01
N LYS A 764 51.45 -22.49 -6.97
CA LYS A 764 52.37 -21.56 -6.31
C LYS A 764 51.63 -20.71 -5.30
N ILE A 765 51.51 -21.24 -4.07
CA ILE A 765 51.70 -20.57 -2.76
C ILE A 765 51.78 -21.72 -1.74
N ILE A 766 52.92 -22.43 -1.73
CA ILE A 766 53.39 -23.22 -0.58
C ILE A 766 54.83 -22.74 -0.31
N SER A 767 54.96 -21.48 0.08
CA SER A 767 56.20 -20.95 0.67
C SER A 767 55.86 -19.70 1.49
N ASN A 768 55.08 -19.89 2.55
CA ASN A 768 55.06 -19.02 3.72
C ASN A 768 54.22 -19.67 4.82
N ARG A 769 54.63 -20.87 5.24
CA ARG A 769 54.37 -21.30 6.62
C ARG A 769 55.60 -20.88 7.42
N VAL A 770 55.55 -19.65 7.94
CA VAL A 770 56.49 -19.17 8.95
C VAL A 770 56.51 -20.19 10.08
N SER A 771 57.67 -20.79 10.30
CA SER A 771 57.94 -21.75 11.36
C SER A 771 57.74 -21.06 12.71
N TYR A 772 56.61 -21.33 13.36
CA TYR A 772 56.32 -20.94 14.76
C TYR A 772 57.33 -21.51 15.77
N LYS A 773 58.24 -22.38 15.35
CA LYS A 773 59.33 -22.95 16.18
C LYS A 773 60.49 -21.96 16.41
N ASN A 774 60.73 -21.00 15.51
CA ASN A 774 61.88 -20.09 15.61
C ASN A 774 61.57 -18.79 16.39
N VAL A 775 60.29 -18.43 16.53
CA VAL A 775 59.87 -17.28 17.37
C VAL A 775 59.91 -17.64 18.86
N LYS A 776 59.66 -18.90 19.22
CA LYS A 776 59.74 -19.37 20.60
C LYS A 776 61.19 -19.48 21.10
N ALA A 777 62.14 -19.80 20.22
CA ALA A 777 63.57 -19.82 20.58
C ALA A 777 64.15 -18.40 20.75
N SER A 778 63.73 -17.45 19.90
CA SER A 778 64.22 -16.06 19.96
C SER A 778 63.65 -15.27 21.15
N CYS A 779 62.40 -15.54 21.57
CA CYS A 779 61.82 -14.92 22.77
C CYS A 779 62.33 -15.53 24.09
N ILE A 780 62.88 -16.75 24.07
CA ILE A 780 63.49 -17.37 25.26
C ILE A 780 64.96 -16.93 25.43
N ALA A 781 65.68 -16.68 24.32
CA ALA A 781 67.04 -16.14 24.35
C ALA A 781 67.11 -14.66 24.79
N LEU A 782 66.04 -13.88 24.57
CA LEU A 782 65.95 -12.48 25.06
C LEU A 782 65.50 -12.36 26.53
N TYR A 783 65.15 -13.47 27.20
CA TYR A 783 64.72 -13.50 28.61
C TYR A 783 65.75 -14.17 29.54
N ARG A 784 66.80 -14.80 29.00
CA ARG A 784 68.00 -15.22 29.74
C ARG A 784 69.14 -14.35 29.26
N GLY A 785 69.51 -13.34 30.06
CA GLY A 785 70.57 -12.40 29.75
C GLY A 785 71.95 -13.07 29.74
N ASP A 786 72.26 -13.78 28.66
CA ASP A 786 73.61 -14.28 28.38
C ASP A 786 74.25 -13.37 27.34
N THR A 787 75.12 -12.49 27.84
CA THR A 787 75.99 -11.61 27.07
C THR A 787 77.26 -12.34 26.64
N GLY A 788 77.51 -12.36 25.33
CA GLY A 788 78.84 -12.26 24.70
C GLY A 788 79.57 -13.55 24.32
N PRO A 789 80.73 -13.43 23.65
CA PRO A 789 81.26 -12.32 22.84
C PRO A 789 80.91 -12.42 21.36
#